data_AF-A0A7S4UP03-F1
#
_entry.id   AF-A0A7S4UP03-F1
#
_cell.length_a   1.000
_cell.length_b   1.000
_cell.length_c   1.000
_cell.angle_alpha   90.00
_cell.angle_beta   90.00
_cell.angle_gamma   90.00
#
_symmetry.space_group_name_H-M   'P 1'
#
loop_
_entity.id
_entity.type
_entity.pdbx_description
1 polymer ?
#
loop_
_entity_poly.entity_id
_entity_poly.type
_entity_poly.pdbx_seq_one_letter_code
_entity_poly.pdbx_strand_id
1 'polypeptide(L)'
;PFWPKSPGAMAGAEGERAEAAGEEAGPTVLSALRAAARKRHEAPALRWLSRCAPGEGAEGGPGLAWESTAWSFAEVWSRAGGAAAKLRQLLADGHSPSRRVGVAVDEGPALPLLELGVLLAGAAVVPLDPCDPTARLAGVLQDAELALAVAKDGAVAEVLVAASAAAVQPGAAGGVVPPRLLLASELVDAQPPAPGAPAAGSCLGRVEWEEEPPASAVSHVFFTSGSTGRPKGCVVTHAALASYCAARNGVYAVAEGAVCLVASAHTFDPSLGDLLATWAAGGCAAYAPRTALLAQLGPLLTASGATHLCCTPSLFATVSGTRHEEPGALPRLRAVALGGEPTPPAMLEAWAGRTASSLRLWNTYGVTECCVYNTARTMRPGDPPGLIGDPLPGNRLLVVAAGGEGDGEEPLPSGLEQVPCGEVGELVIAGAQVGEGYARRPELTARRFVQHPTLGRAYLTGDLAREGEGGLSLLGRRDHQVKIRGHRIELAEVEHWLMAAADRLVRGAAATCLGGRLVALCVPAAGLEAPRPAAALRAALRWLAGREMPAAMRPQRYHLVDALPLTASGKLARGQLEGLLLAGGEDAGADEEAGAGGPPATRMEDIVAEAWAAELALSASSGLQRLADFAELGGHSIVALRICRRLALRLGEAGASAAAADKDDEALGGDLGELAGPLAPHELLRRPRLADYAAHLAAHAPLARQAELLEDLAAPGAQAGTEGASPCAAPQPGGPAAETAEAGEEAGEAPPLGPAAGEEADAAGGADGVALLHRAAAAGAVPLIDFLVARGVPADGHCCMRRLKSATRAQRALRHAGKDGARPPAPLHSAAASGAAASVAALLRLRASATATEAHGVMALHLAAGRGPADSVSALLSASAPLSARDANLQTALHFAARSGNVETLALLLGRWSADAALMAQGARVYGGPLDWRDRWHRTPVHWAALNDHTGALAALLEARASAVPPRVPASKHAKNTTLRHESPLEIAQRRGHRAAVELLLRHGATPTEACAPGGATPTASASSVA
;
A
#
# COMPACT_ATOMS: atom_id res chain seq x y z
N PRO A 1 39.67 13.47 -42.70
CA PRO A 1 41.05 13.84 -42.31
C PRO A 1 41.04 14.45 -40.89
N PHE A 2 41.40 13.77 -39.80
CA PHE A 2 42.43 12.75 -39.60
C PHE A 2 41.86 11.53 -38.84
N TRP A 3 42.12 10.36 -39.41
CA TRP A 3 42.01 9.03 -38.81
C TRP A 3 43.38 8.39 -39.05
N PRO A 4 44.11 7.86 -38.07
CA PRO A 4 45.18 6.92 -38.35
C PRO A 4 44.63 5.49 -38.39
N LYS A 5 45.22 4.72 -39.30
CA LYS A 5 44.77 3.45 -39.87
C LYS A 5 44.91 2.26 -38.92
N SER A 6 44.02 1.27 -39.12
CA SER A 6 44.13 -0.19 -38.94
C SER A 6 44.97 -0.79 -37.79
N PRO A 7 44.39 -1.66 -36.94
CA PRO A 7 45.14 -2.46 -35.98
C PRO A 7 45.67 -3.72 -36.66
N GLY A 8 46.91 -3.68 -37.11
CA GLY A 8 47.61 -4.85 -37.65
C GLY A 8 49.11 -4.67 -37.47
N ALA A 9 49.74 -5.62 -36.78
CA ALA A 9 51.17 -5.68 -36.45
C ALA A 9 51.65 -4.78 -35.29
N MET A 10 51.33 -5.18 -34.06
CA MET A 10 52.18 -5.07 -32.86
C MET A 10 51.77 -6.17 -31.84
N ALA A 11 51.42 -7.35 -32.34
CA ALA A 11 51.24 -8.55 -31.54
C ALA A 11 52.52 -9.39 -31.69
N GLY A 12 53.46 -9.22 -30.76
CA GLY A 12 54.71 -9.98 -30.78
C GLY A 12 55.83 -9.28 -30.04
N ALA A 13 55.68 -9.08 -28.72
CA ALA A 13 56.81 -8.93 -27.78
C ALA A 13 56.39 -8.76 -26.30
N GLU A 14 55.12 -8.49 -25.98
CA GLU A 14 54.69 -8.27 -24.59
C GLU A 14 53.90 -9.44 -23.96
N GLY A 15 53.64 -10.50 -24.74
CA GLY A 15 52.82 -11.65 -24.31
C GLY A 15 53.52 -12.69 -23.42
N GLU A 16 54.84 -12.61 -23.20
CA GLU A 16 55.60 -13.66 -22.48
C GLU A 16 56.24 -13.19 -21.16
N ARG A 17 55.92 -11.99 -20.67
CA ARG A 17 56.35 -11.53 -19.32
C ARG A 17 55.22 -11.38 -18.29
N ALA A 18 53.98 -11.65 -18.67
CA ALA A 18 52.82 -11.49 -17.80
C ALA A 18 52.54 -12.70 -16.86
N GLU A 19 53.25 -13.83 -17.01
CA GLU A 19 52.99 -15.04 -16.20
C GLU A 19 53.92 -15.21 -14.98
N ALA A 20 54.75 -14.23 -14.62
CA ALA A 20 55.63 -14.34 -13.45
C ALA A 20 55.87 -13.02 -12.67
N ALA A 21 54.93 -12.09 -12.72
CA ALA A 21 54.90 -10.92 -11.83
C ALA A 21 53.65 -11.01 -10.94
N GLY A 22 53.82 -10.93 -9.62
CA GLY A 22 52.72 -10.97 -8.67
C GLY A 22 51.63 -9.95 -9.01
N GLU A 23 50.38 -10.27 -8.67
CA GLU A 23 49.18 -9.46 -8.88
C GLU A 23 49.44 -7.95 -8.68
N GLU A 24 49.76 -7.23 -9.76
CA GLU A 24 49.74 -5.77 -9.74
C GLU A 24 48.28 -5.33 -9.63
N ALA A 25 47.94 -4.68 -8.52
CA ALA A 25 46.59 -4.24 -8.20
C ALA A 25 46.04 -3.28 -9.28
N GLY A 26 45.07 -3.74 -10.06
CA GLY A 26 44.32 -2.88 -10.98
C GLY A 26 43.61 -1.71 -10.26
N PRO A 27 43.18 -0.66 -10.99
CA PRO A 27 42.60 0.53 -10.38
C PRO A 27 41.27 0.20 -9.66
N THR A 28 41.08 0.77 -8.47
CA THR A 28 39.84 0.65 -7.70
C THR A 28 39.00 1.93 -7.85
N VAL A 29 37.71 1.90 -7.49
CA VAL A 29 36.92 3.14 -7.42
C VAL A 29 37.47 4.08 -6.34
N LEU A 30 38.05 3.55 -5.27
CA LEU A 30 38.60 4.34 -4.16
C LEU A 30 39.84 5.12 -4.60
N SER A 31 40.71 4.53 -5.42
CA SER A 31 41.88 5.22 -5.98
C SER A 31 41.46 6.40 -6.87
N ALA A 32 40.39 6.24 -7.68
CA ALA A 32 39.84 7.32 -8.49
C ALA A 32 39.24 8.45 -7.64
N LEU A 33 38.46 8.10 -6.61
CA LEU A 33 37.87 9.05 -5.67
C LEU A 33 38.94 9.85 -4.91
N ARG A 34 40.03 9.19 -4.49
CA ARG A 34 41.17 9.83 -3.83
C ARG A 34 41.88 10.82 -4.75
N ALA A 35 42.12 10.45 -6.00
CA ALA A 35 42.73 11.33 -6.97
C ALA A 35 41.88 12.59 -7.18
N ALA A 36 40.56 12.44 -7.30
CA ALA A 36 39.63 13.56 -7.40
C ALA A 36 39.63 14.44 -6.14
N ALA A 37 39.59 13.84 -4.94
CA ALA A 37 39.60 14.55 -3.67
C ALA A 37 40.90 15.35 -3.46
N ARG A 38 42.07 14.78 -3.77
CA ARG A 38 43.38 15.46 -3.69
C ARG A 38 43.45 16.64 -4.65
N LYS A 39 43.06 16.43 -5.92
CA LYS A 39 43.04 17.50 -6.94
C LYS A 39 42.17 18.69 -6.52
N ARG A 40 41.02 18.42 -5.86
CA ARG A 40 40.10 19.45 -5.35
C ARG A 40 40.62 20.16 -4.10
N HIS A 41 41.37 19.47 -3.26
CA HIS A 41 42.02 20.06 -2.08
C HIS A 41 43.17 21.00 -2.45
N GLU A 42 43.88 20.73 -3.55
CA GLU A 42 45.02 21.54 -4.03
C GLU A 42 44.60 22.71 -4.94
N ALA A 43 43.33 22.79 -5.37
CA ALA A 43 42.83 23.85 -6.23
C ALA A 43 42.44 25.12 -5.43
N PRO A 44 42.93 26.32 -5.81
CA PRO A 44 42.50 27.58 -5.20
C PRO A 44 40.99 27.81 -5.28
N ALA A 45 40.48 28.35 -4.19
CA ALA A 45 39.11 28.49 -3.77
C ALA A 45 38.14 29.33 -4.61
N LEU A 46 36.98 28.78 -5.02
CA LEU A 46 35.85 29.60 -5.48
C LEU A 46 34.45 29.13 -4.98
N ARG A 47 33.72 30.10 -4.41
CA ARG A 47 32.43 30.00 -3.69
C ARG A 47 31.33 29.38 -4.58
N TRP A 48 30.61 28.38 -4.07
CA TRP A 48 29.46 27.76 -4.77
C TRP A 48 28.15 28.53 -4.56
N LEU A 49 27.91 29.08 -3.36
CA LEU A 49 26.60 29.66 -3.00
C LEU A 49 26.38 31.12 -3.42
N SER A 50 27.40 31.85 -3.91
CA SER A 50 27.19 33.21 -4.45
C SER A 50 27.05 33.28 -5.97
N ARG A 51 27.24 32.19 -6.74
CA ARG A 51 27.16 32.21 -8.22
C ARG A 51 25.73 32.12 -8.80
N CYS A 52 24.80 32.82 -8.15
CA CYS A 52 23.71 33.51 -8.82
C CYS A 52 24.05 35.01 -9.10
N ALA A 53 25.21 35.54 -8.68
CA ALA A 53 25.79 36.83 -9.13
C ALA A 53 27.35 36.86 -8.97
N PRO A 54 28.11 37.68 -9.71
CA PRO A 54 29.58 37.66 -9.68
C PRO A 54 30.16 38.38 -8.44
N GLY A 55 30.95 37.67 -7.63
CA GLY A 55 31.78 38.26 -6.55
C GLY A 55 32.07 37.34 -5.34
N GLU A 56 33.33 36.92 -5.20
CA GLU A 56 34.06 36.49 -3.97
C GLU A 56 33.66 35.24 -3.13
N GLY A 57 34.43 34.12 -3.25
CA GLY A 57 35.27 33.46 -2.18
C GLY A 57 34.82 32.30 -1.22
N ALA A 58 34.77 31.01 -1.62
CA ALA A 58 34.92 29.85 -0.68
C ALA A 58 35.71 28.71 -1.32
N GLU A 59 36.45 27.95 -0.51
CA GLU A 59 37.50 27.04 -0.96
C GLU A 59 37.01 25.62 -1.32
N GLY A 60 37.57 25.00 -2.39
CA GLY A 60 37.44 23.55 -2.67
C GLY A 60 36.29 23.02 -3.55
N GLY A 61 35.23 23.79 -3.83
CA GLY A 61 34.05 23.33 -4.61
C GLY A 61 33.20 22.22 -3.92
N PRO A 62 31.88 22.13 -4.18
CA PRO A 62 31.01 21.19 -3.47
C PRO A 62 31.22 19.75 -3.97
N GLY A 63 31.26 18.80 -3.04
CA GLY A 63 31.20 17.36 -3.31
C GLY A 63 29.79 16.80 -3.16
N LEU A 64 29.01 17.29 -2.20
CA LEU A 64 27.64 16.85 -1.94
C LEU A 64 26.73 18.07 -1.75
N ALA A 65 25.53 18.05 -2.33
CA ALA A 65 24.49 19.05 -2.14
C ALA A 65 23.17 18.39 -1.70
N TRP A 66 22.52 18.99 -0.72
CA TRP A 66 21.19 18.61 -0.22
C TRP A 66 20.40 19.87 0.13
N GLU A 67 19.25 20.06 -0.52
CA GLU A 67 18.42 21.26 -0.36
C GLU A 67 19.25 22.55 -0.52
N SER A 68 19.27 23.44 0.48
CA SER A 68 20.06 24.68 0.51
C SER A 68 21.47 24.50 1.07
N THR A 69 21.87 23.27 1.42
CA THR A 69 23.15 22.94 2.06
C THR A 69 24.09 22.25 1.08
N ALA A 70 25.38 22.53 1.19
CA ALA A 70 26.43 21.79 0.49
C ALA A 70 27.64 21.53 1.37
N TRP A 71 28.29 20.40 1.12
CA TRP A 71 29.55 19.99 1.72
C TRP A 71 30.62 19.95 0.64
N SER A 72 31.80 20.48 0.95
CA SER A 72 33.00 20.33 0.13
C SER A 72 33.46 18.88 0.07
N PHE A 73 34.32 18.56 -0.91
CA PHE A 73 34.95 17.23 -0.98
C PHE A 73 35.73 16.88 0.30
N ALA A 74 36.42 17.85 0.90
CA ALA A 74 37.16 17.62 2.15
C ALA A 74 36.23 17.27 3.32
N GLU A 75 35.08 17.94 3.42
CA GLU A 75 34.07 17.68 4.44
C GLU A 75 33.39 16.32 4.27
N VAL A 76 33.06 15.95 3.03
CA VAL A 76 32.53 14.62 2.68
C VAL A 76 33.55 13.55 3.08
N TRP A 77 34.82 13.73 2.68
CA TRP A 77 35.88 12.77 2.95
C TRP A 77 36.17 12.61 4.44
N SER A 78 36.22 13.71 5.19
CA SER A 78 36.46 13.71 6.64
C SER A 78 35.34 12.98 7.39
N ARG A 79 34.08 13.30 7.10
CA ARG A 79 32.91 12.66 7.74
C ARG A 79 32.82 11.17 7.42
N ALA A 80 32.96 10.81 6.14
CA ALA A 80 32.97 9.41 5.73
C ALA A 80 34.19 8.65 6.31
N GLY A 81 35.35 9.33 6.44
CA GLY A 81 36.55 8.77 7.07
C GLY A 81 36.37 8.47 8.57
N GLY A 82 35.64 9.32 9.29
CA GLY A 82 35.26 9.07 10.69
C GLY A 82 34.39 7.82 10.83
N ALA A 83 33.35 7.70 10.01
CA ALA A 83 32.51 6.50 9.93
C ALA A 83 33.35 5.25 9.60
N ALA A 84 34.25 5.37 8.62
CA ALA A 84 35.13 4.28 8.19
C ALA A 84 36.06 3.78 9.29
N ALA A 85 36.65 4.67 10.08
CA ALA A 85 37.52 4.30 11.19
C ALA A 85 36.75 3.49 12.25
N LYS A 86 35.52 3.93 12.57
CA LYS A 86 34.66 3.22 13.52
C LYS A 86 34.22 1.86 12.98
N LEU A 87 33.81 1.79 11.73
CA LEU A 87 33.42 0.54 11.07
C LEU A 87 34.59 -0.46 11.01
N ARG A 88 35.81 -0.02 10.69
CA ARG A 88 37.01 -0.89 10.71
C ARG A 88 37.26 -1.51 12.06
N GLN A 89 37.17 -0.71 13.13
CA GLN A 89 37.32 -1.23 14.50
C GLN A 89 36.29 -2.34 14.77
N LEU A 90 35.02 -2.08 14.47
CA LEU A 90 33.93 -3.03 14.70
C LEU A 90 34.03 -4.29 13.85
N LEU A 91 34.53 -4.18 12.61
CA LEU A 91 34.77 -5.31 11.71
C LEU A 91 35.99 -6.14 12.11
N ALA A 92 36.99 -5.53 12.77
CA ALA A 92 38.12 -6.26 13.34
C ALA A 92 37.72 -7.06 14.60
N ASP A 93 36.76 -6.54 15.37
CA ASP A 93 36.32 -7.09 16.65
C ASP A 93 35.35 -8.30 16.55
N GLY A 94 34.91 -8.76 15.35
CA GLY A 94 33.95 -9.87 15.32
C GLY A 94 33.52 -10.56 14.01
N HIS A 95 33.44 -11.90 14.13
CA HIS A 95 32.35 -12.87 13.83
C HIS A 95 31.71 -13.09 12.45
N SER A 96 32.08 -12.40 11.36
CA SER A 96 31.59 -12.77 10.00
C SER A 96 32.72 -12.88 8.97
N PRO A 97 32.75 -13.93 8.12
CA PRO A 97 33.73 -14.04 7.03
C PRO A 97 33.51 -12.99 5.93
N SER A 98 32.31 -12.43 5.81
CA SER A 98 31.95 -11.41 4.81
C SER A 98 32.04 -10.00 5.42
N ARG A 99 32.93 -9.16 4.87
CA ARG A 99 33.01 -7.72 5.18
C ARG A 99 31.87 -6.96 4.49
N ARG A 100 30.61 -7.22 4.84
CA ARG A 100 29.42 -6.59 4.26
C ARG A 100 28.65 -5.80 5.32
N VAL A 101 28.23 -4.59 4.98
CA VAL A 101 27.49 -3.69 5.88
C VAL A 101 26.15 -3.32 5.24
N GLY A 102 25.06 -3.66 5.92
CA GLY A 102 23.71 -3.24 5.55
C GLY A 102 23.49 -1.76 5.83
N VAL A 103 22.85 -1.02 4.94
CA VAL A 103 22.53 0.41 5.13
C VAL A 103 21.04 0.63 4.92
N ALA A 104 20.32 0.92 6.01
CA ALA A 104 18.89 1.21 6.06
C ALA A 104 18.66 2.61 6.66
N VAL A 105 18.86 3.64 5.85
CA VAL A 105 18.61 5.04 6.25
C VAL A 105 17.72 5.71 5.20
N ASP A 106 17.07 6.80 5.59
CA ASP A 106 16.31 7.61 4.65
C ASP A 106 17.24 8.27 3.62
N GLU A 107 16.68 8.57 2.45
CA GLU A 107 17.34 9.42 1.45
C GLU A 107 17.59 10.81 2.07
N GLY A 108 18.86 11.16 2.23
CA GLY A 108 19.34 12.32 2.98
C GLY A 108 20.86 12.41 2.94
N PRO A 109 21.48 13.45 3.53
CA PRO A 109 22.93 13.62 3.49
C PRO A 109 23.71 12.51 4.22
N ALA A 110 23.09 11.82 5.19
CA ALA A 110 23.72 10.70 5.89
C ALA A 110 23.99 9.50 4.98
N LEU A 111 23.09 9.19 4.04
CA LEU A 111 23.18 8.04 3.14
C LEU A 111 24.50 8.01 2.33
N PRO A 112 24.82 9.02 1.49
CA PRO A 112 26.04 8.99 0.68
C PRO A 112 27.31 9.01 1.53
N LEU A 113 27.28 9.63 2.72
CA LEU A 113 28.41 9.63 3.65
C LEU A 113 28.65 8.26 4.28
N LEU A 114 27.58 7.54 4.64
CA LEU A 114 27.65 6.17 5.17
C LEU A 114 28.12 5.19 4.09
N GLU A 115 27.56 5.26 2.88
CA GLU A 115 27.98 4.42 1.76
C GLU A 115 29.47 4.58 1.45
N LEU A 116 29.94 5.84 1.40
CA LEU A 116 31.37 6.12 1.25
C LEU A 116 32.18 5.61 2.46
N GLY A 117 31.68 5.80 3.68
CA GLY A 117 32.33 5.34 4.91
C GLY A 117 32.49 3.81 4.97
N VAL A 118 31.49 3.06 4.51
CA VAL A 118 31.54 1.59 4.38
C VAL A 118 32.62 1.17 3.38
N LEU A 119 32.63 1.77 2.19
CA LEU A 119 33.67 1.49 1.18
C LEU A 119 35.06 1.88 1.69
N LEU A 120 35.18 3.02 2.38
CA LEU A 120 36.39 3.48 3.04
C LEU A 120 36.78 2.64 4.26
N ALA A 121 35.93 1.73 4.74
CA ALA A 121 36.27 0.75 5.76
C ALA A 121 36.79 -0.58 5.15
N GLY A 122 36.72 -0.73 3.83
CA GLY A 122 37.10 -1.94 3.11
C GLY A 122 36.02 -3.01 3.18
N ALA A 123 34.76 -2.56 3.32
CA ALA A 123 33.58 -3.39 3.36
C ALA A 123 32.66 -3.05 2.18
N ALA A 124 31.81 -4.02 1.81
CA ALA A 124 30.83 -3.85 0.77
C ALA A 124 29.52 -3.28 1.29
N VAL A 125 28.93 -2.36 0.52
CA VAL A 125 27.62 -1.75 0.81
C VAL A 125 26.50 -2.72 0.42
N VAL A 126 25.53 -2.93 1.32
CA VAL A 126 24.28 -3.64 1.01
C VAL A 126 23.10 -2.72 1.34
N PRO A 127 22.51 -2.04 0.35
CA PRO A 127 21.38 -1.16 0.60
C PRO A 127 20.13 -1.95 1.00
N LEU A 128 19.45 -1.49 2.05
CA LEU A 128 18.24 -2.09 2.58
C LEU A 128 17.10 -1.07 2.54
N ASP A 129 15.94 -1.45 2.00
CA ASP A 129 14.76 -0.58 1.98
C ASP A 129 14.04 -0.71 3.33
N PRO A 130 13.96 0.35 4.16
CA PRO A 130 13.22 0.29 5.42
C PRO A 130 11.71 0.12 5.22
N CYS A 131 11.20 0.37 4.01
CA CYS A 131 9.79 0.15 3.66
C CYS A 131 9.50 -1.30 3.26
N ASP A 132 10.52 -2.15 3.10
CA ASP A 132 10.29 -3.56 2.75
C ASP A 132 9.66 -4.31 3.94
N PRO A 133 8.74 -5.26 3.67
CA PRO A 133 8.18 -6.12 4.70
C PRO A 133 9.26 -6.87 5.49
N THR A 134 9.05 -7.03 6.79
CA THR A 134 9.99 -7.71 7.71
C THR A 134 10.41 -9.09 7.21
N ALA A 135 9.48 -9.88 6.65
CA ALA A 135 9.78 -11.21 6.11
C ALA A 135 10.71 -11.16 4.89
N ARG A 136 10.55 -10.15 4.03
CA ARG A 136 11.44 -9.95 2.88
C ARG A 136 12.83 -9.52 3.34
N LEU A 137 12.89 -8.55 4.25
CA LEU A 137 14.16 -8.11 4.85
C LEU A 137 14.87 -9.28 5.53
N ALA A 138 14.15 -10.14 6.26
CA ALA A 138 14.73 -11.34 6.85
C ALA A 138 15.37 -12.28 5.81
N GLY A 139 14.71 -12.47 4.66
CA GLY A 139 15.25 -13.22 3.53
C GLY A 139 16.50 -12.58 2.92
N VAL A 140 16.51 -11.25 2.77
CA VAL A 140 17.68 -10.48 2.33
C VAL A 140 18.84 -10.63 3.32
N LEU A 141 18.59 -10.45 4.62
CA LEU A 141 19.60 -10.59 5.67
C LEU A 141 20.23 -11.99 5.70
N GLN A 142 19.43 -13.04 5.46
CA GLN A 142 19.88 -14.43 5.40
C GLN A 142 20.84 -14.70 4.23
N ASP A 143 20.64 -14.03 3.09
CA ASP A 143 21.44 -14.24 1.88
C ASP A 143 22.59 -13.22 1.77
N ALA A 144 22.47 -12.06 2.41
CA ALA A 144 23.44 -10.96 2.33
C ALA A 144 24.72 -11.22 3.14
N GLU A 145 24.68 -12.07 4.16
CA GLU A 145 25.81 -12.35 5.07
C GLU A 145 26.38 -11.04 5.65
N LEU A 146 25.54 -10.26 6.33
CA LEU A 146 25.97 -8.98 6.88
C LEU A 146 26.78 -9.18 8.18
N ALA A 147 27.90 -8.47 8.30
CA ALA A 147 28.61 -8.34 9.57
C ALA A 147 27.95 -7.29 10.47
N LEU A 148 27.59 -6.15 9.86
CA LEU A 148 26.98 -5.00 10.53
C LEU A 148 25.75 -4.55 9.74
N ALA A 149 24.80 -3.92 10.40
CA ALA A 149 23.69 -3.23 9.76
C ALA A 149 23.48 -1.85 10.42
N VAL A 150 23.51 -0.80 9.60
CA VAL A 150 23.35 0.59 10.01
C VAL A 150 21.91 1.01 9.74
N ALA A 151 21.22 1.48 10.77
CA ALA A 151 19.83 1.90 10.71
C ALA A 151 19.68 3.39 11.07
N LYS A 152 18.68 4.06 10.51
CA LYS A 152 18.21 5.33 11.08
C LYS A 152 17.57 5.07 12.45
N ASP A 153 17.74 6.01 13.38
CA ASP A 153 17.10 6.01 14.69
C ASP A 153 15.56 5.85 14.58
N GLY A 154 14.96 5.16 15.57
CA GLY A 154 13.51 4.97 15.68
C GLY A 154 12.97 3.75 14.91
N ALA A 155 11.83 3.91 14.24
CA ALA A 155 11.05 2.80 13.65
C ALA A 155 11.84 1.93 12.65
N VAL A 156 12.82 2.51 11.94
CA VAL A 156 13.66 1.76 10.99
C VAL A 156 14.54 0.72 11.72
N ALA A 157 15.10 1.08 12.87
CA ALA A 157 15.89 0.17 13.69
C ALA A 157 15.02 -0.99 14.21
N GLU A 158 13.79 -0.72 14.65
CA GLU A 158 12.84 -1.74 15.11
C GLU A 158 12.50 -2.77 14.02
N VAL A 159 12.28 -2.30 12.78
CA VAL A 159 12.04 -3.17 11.63
C VAL A 159 13.22 -4.10 11.37
N LEU A 160 14.45 -3.60 11.45
CA LEU A 160 15.66 -4.41 11.27
C LEU A 160 15.90 -5.39 12.42
N VAL A 161 15.57 -5.01 13.67
CA VAL A 161 15.59 -5.94 14.81
C VAL A 161 14.63 -7.09 14.57
N ALA A 162 13.38 -6.78 14.18
CA ALA A 162 12.36 -7.79 13.90
C ALA A 162 12.75 -8.71 12.72
N ALA A 163 13.31 -8.13 11.65
CA ALA A 163 13.78 -8.89 10.49
C ALA A 163 14.96 -9.80 10.85
N SER A 164 15.90 -9.32 11.66
CA SER A 164 17.04 -10.09 12.14
C SER A 164 16.59 -11.27 13.01
N ALA A 165 15.60 -11.05 13.89
CA ALA A 165 15.01 -12.13 14.69
C ALA A 165 14.32 -13.19 13.82
N ALA A 166 13.57 -12.76 12.78
CA ALA A 166 12.89 -13.67 11.86
C ALA A 166 13.84 -14.46 10.94
N ALA A 167 15.04 -13.93 10.67
CA ALA A 167 16.06 -14.60 9.85
C ALA A 167 16.71 -15.80 10.57
N VAL A 168 16.68 -15.84 11.91
CA VAL A 168 17.24 -16.93 12.71
C VAL A 168 16.23 -18.08 12.79
N GLN A 169 16.38 -19.09 11.94
CA GLN A 169 15.55 -20.30 11.97
C GLN A 169 16.16 -21.35 12.93
N PRO A 170 15.42 -21.86 13.93
CA PRO A 170 15.92 -22.91 14.82
C PRO A 170 16.20 -24.21 14.06
N GLY A 171 17.44 -24.73 14.14
CA GLY A 171 17.80 -26.06 13.63
C GLY A 171 18.33 -26.14 12.20
N ALA A 172 18.51 -25.02 11.49
CA ALA A 172 19.20 -25.02 10.19
C ALA A 172 20.72 -25.18 10.39
N ALA A 173 21.30 -26.25 9.84
CA ALA A 173 22.75 -26.42 9.80
C ALA A 173 23.38 -25.30 8.93
N GLY A 174 24.21 -24.45 9.53
CA GLY A 174 24.81 -23.26 8.89
C GLY A 174 24.25 -21.92 9.41
N GLY A 175 24.08 -21.80 10.74
CA GLY A 175 23.40 -20.69 11.41
C GLY A 175 23.79 -19.30 10.91
N VAL A 176 22.77 -18.51 10.55
CA VAL A 176 22.91 -17.08 10.26
C VAL A 176 23.18 -16.36 11.58
N VAL A 177 24.35 -15.76 11.73
CA VAL A 177 24.64 -14.85 12.85
C VAL A 177 23.93 -13.52 12.52
N PRO A 178 23.01 -13.04 13.39
CA PRO A 178 22.38 -11.75 13.15
C PRO A 178 23.43 -10.64 13.15
N PRO A 179 23.35 -9.64 12.24
CA PRO A 179 24.33 -8.57 12.19
C PRO A 179 24.25 -7.73 13.47
N ARG A 180 25.39 -7.15 13.88
CA ARG A 180 25.36 -6.12 14.91
C ARG A 180 24.72 -4.86 14.34
N LEU A 181 23.64 -4.41 14.99
CA LEU A 181 22.94 -3.19 14.63
C LEU A 181 23.68 -1.96 15.17
N LEU A 182 23.78 -0.93 14.35
CA LEU A 182 24.38 0.37 14.65
C LEU A 182 23.42 1.47 14.23
N LEU A 183 23.40 2.56 14.99
CA LEU A 183 22.63 3.74 14.62
C LEU A 183 23.47 4.64 13.71
N ALA A 184 22.83 5.22 12.69
CA ALA A 184 23.50 6.12 11.74
C ALA A 184 24.16 7.32 12.45
N SER A 185 23.51 7.84 13.49
CA SER A 185 23.98 8.95 14.33
C SER A 185 25.25 8.63 15.13
N GLU A 186 25.56 7.35 15.36
CA GLU A 186 26.82 6.91 15.99
C GLU A 186 28.01 6.92 15.02
N LEU A 187 27.74 6.91 13.71
CA LEU A 187 28.75 6.75 12.67
C LEU A 187 29.04 8.05 11.91
N VAL A 188 28.00 8.84 11.62
CA VAL A 188 28.14 10.04 10.82
C VAL A 188 27.38 11.23 11.41
N ASP A 189 28.04 12.38 11.41
CA ASP A 189 27.40 13.66 11.62
C ASP A 189 27.00 14.28 10.25
N ALA A 190 25.71 14.24 9.96
CA ALA A 190 25.12 14.79 8.74
C ALA A 190 24.60 16.23 8.91
N GLN A 191 24.94 16.92 10.00
CA GLN A 191 24.56 18.31 10.20
C GLN A 191 25.21 19.24 9.17
N PRO A 192 24.50 20.32 8.75
CA PRO A 192 25.05 21.32 7.86
C PRO A 192 26.32 21.95 8.49
N PRO A 193 27.33 22.27 7.68
CA PRO A 193 28.51 22.95 8.19
C PRO A 193 28.12 24.34 8.73
N ALA A 194 28.73 24.74 9.85
CA ALA A 194 28.47 26.06 10.44
C ALA A 194 28.96 27.18 9.50
N PRO A 195 28.20 28.28 9.32
CA PRO A 195 28.59 29.39 8.47
C PRO A 195 29.95 29.98 8.89
N GLY A 196 30.93 29.99 7.99
CA GLY A 196 32.26 30.56 8.25
C GLY A 196 33.19 29.72 9.12
N ALA A 197 32.81 28.48 9.47
CA ALA A 197 33.76 27.55 10.07
C ALA A 197 34.93 27.31 9.10
N PRO A 198 36.21 27.35 9.57
CA PRO A 198 37.31 26.92 8.74
C PRO A 198 37.03 25.48 8.30
N ALA A 199 37.17 25.19 6.99
CA ALA A 199 37.20 23.81 6.51
C ALA A 199 38.20 23.10 7.41
N ALA A 200 37.73 22.12 8.20
CA ALA A 200 38.50 21.58 9.33
C ALA A 200 39.96 21.40 8.91
N GLY A 201 40.84 22.22 9.50
CA GLY A 201 42.19 22.41 9.00
C GLY A 201 42.90 21.07 8.85
N SER A 202 43.55 20.87 7.70
CA SER A 202 44.53 19.78 7.50
C SER A 202 44.03 18.38 7.89
N CYS A 203 42.88 17.95 7.35
CA CYS A 203 42.39 16.59 7.55
C CYS A 203 42.03 15.82 6.26
N LEU A 204 42.90 15.89 5.24
CA LEU A 204 43.31 14.66 4.53
C LEU A 204 44.06 13.68 5.49
N GLY A 205 43.86 13.80 6.80
CA GLY A 205 44.49 13.02 7.83
C GLY A 205 43.99 11.60 7.74
N ARG A 206 44.87 10.73 7.23
CA ARG A 206 44.98 9.33 7.62
C ARG A 206 43.68 8.52 7.61
N VAL A 207 43.00 8.45 6.48
CA VAL A 207 42.61 7.11 6.03
C VAL A 207 43.83 6.53 5.31
N GLU A 208 44.91 6.34 6.08
CA GLU A 208 46.01 5.47 5.69
C GLU A 208 45.41 4.08 5.79
N TRP A 209 45.10 3.49 4.64
CA TRP A 209 45.00 2.04 4.64
C TRP A 209 46.39 1.53 4.89
N GLU A 210 46.55 0.55 5.78
CA GLU A 210 47.75 -0.27 5.74
C GLU A 210 47.84 -0.95 4.36
N GLU A 211 46.69 -1.38 3.79
CA GLU A 211 46.54 -1.85 2.41
C GLU A 211 45.15 -1.46 1.83
N GLU A 212 45.11 -0.86 0.64
CA GLU A 212 43.85 -0.53 -0.06
C GLU A 212 43.11 -1.82 -0.46
N PRO A 213 41.76 -1.88 -0.44
CA PRO A 213 41.03 -3.07 -0.86
C PRO A 213 41.47 -3.47 -2.28
N PRO A 214 41.78 -4.76 -2.55
CA PRO A 214 42.17 -5.19 -3.88
C PRO A 214 41.03 -4.93 -4.87
N ALA A 215 41.35 -4.79 -6.16
CA ALA A 215 40.36 -4.53 -7.20
C ALA A 215 39.28 -5.65 -7.29
N SER A 216 39.63 -6.87 -6.89
CA SER A 216 38.73 -8.03 -6.77
C SER A 216 37.81 -7.98 -5.55
N ALA A 217 38.05 -7.11 -4.56
CA ALA A 217 37.18 -6.99 -3.40
C ALA A 217 35.77 -6.57 -3.81
N VAL A 218 34.77 -7.11 -3.11
CA VAL A 218 33.36 -6.74 -3.30
C VAL A 218 33.17 -5.29 -2.87
N SER A 219 32.58 -4.47 -3.74
CA SER A 219 32.21 -3.09 -3.44
C SER A 219 30.77 -2.98 -2.94
N HIS A 220 29.85 -3.75 -3.54
CA HIS A 220 28.45 -3.71 -3.14
C HIS A 220 27.69 -4.98 -3.53
N VAL A 221 26.54 -5.18 -2.86
CA VAL A 221 25.57 -6.23 -3.17
C VAL A 221 24.18 -5.62 -3.27
N PHE A 222 23.59 -5.62 -4.47
CA PHE A 222 22.20 -5.19 -4.68
C PHE A 222 21.26 -6.39 -4.80
N PHE A 223 20.17 -6.38 -4.05
CA PHE A 223 19.16 -7.42 -4.13
C PHE A 223 18.12 -7.11 -5.21
N THR A 224 17.93 -8.06 -6.11
CA THR A 224 16.91 -7.99 -7.18
C THR A 224 15.88 -9.10 -7.00
N SER A 225 14.72 -8.98 -7.66
CA SER A 225 13.72 -10.05 -7.71
C SER A 225 14.29 -11.30 -8.37
N GLY A 226 13.95 -12.48 -7.86
CA GLY A 226 14.51 -13.76 -8.32
C GLY A 226 13.46 -14.69 -8.92
N SER A 227 13.81 -15.39 -10.00
CA SER A 227 12.90 -16.31 -10.72
C SER A 227 12.40 -17.48 -9.87
N THR A 228 13.09 -17.82 -8.78
CA THR A 228 12.68 -18.85 -7.81
C THR A 228 11.77 -18.33 -6.70
N GLY A 229 11.32 -17.07 -6.79
CA GLY A 229 10.47 -16.42 -5.79
C GLY A 229 11.16 -15.93 -4.53
N ARG A 230 12.50 -15.87 -4.51
CA ARG A 230 13.31 -15.26 -3.44
C ARG A 230 14.25 -14.21 -4.02
N PRO A 231 14.48 -13.06 -3.34
CA PRO A 231 15.47 -12.08 -3.79
C PRO A 231 16.85 -12.70 -4.03
N LYS A 232 17.60 -12.16 -4.99
CA LYS A 232 18.97 -12.59 -5.33
C LYS A 232 19.92 -11.40 -5.20
N GLY A 233 20.99 -11.55 -4.42
CA GLY A 233 21.98 -10.50 -4.21
C GLY A 233 23.07 -10.52 -5.29
N CYS A 234 23.09 -9.54 -6.18
CA CYS A 234 24.10 -9.39 -7.23
C CYS A 234 25.40 -8.83 -6.62
N VAL A 235 26.49 -9.59 -6.68
CA VAL A 235 27.78 -9.24 -6.08
C VAL A 235 28.65 -8.50 -7.11
N VAL A 236 29.10 -7.28 -6.81
CA VAL A 236 29.89 -6.44 -7.73
C VAL A 236 31.18 -5.99 -7.07
N THR A 237 32.30 -6.07 -7.81
CA THR A 237 33.64 -5.75 -7.32
C THR A 237 34.00 -4.27 -7.47
N HIS A 238 35.08 -3.85 -6.80
CA HIS A 238 35.69 -2.54 -7.00
C HIS A 238 36.17 -2.31 -8.44
N ALA A 239 36.71 -3.34 -9.10
CA ALA A 239 37.16 -3.27 -10.49
C ALA A 239 36.00 -3.00 -11.46
N ALA A 240 34.90 -3.74 -11.31
CA ALA A 240 33.71 -3.57 -12.15
C ALA A 240 33.12 -2.16 -12.01
N LEU A 241 32.99 -1.69 -10.78
CA LEU A 241 32.52 -0.35 -10.48
C LEU A 241 33.46 0.74 -11.00
N ALA A 242 34.78 0.58 -10.86
CA ALA A 242 35.76 1.52 -11.40
C ALA A 242 35.68 1.61 -12.94
N SER A 243 35.54 0.47 -13.61
CA SER A 243 35.33 0.39 -15.06
C SER A 243 34.04 1.11 -15.47
N TYR A 244 32.94 0.89 -14.76
CA TYR A 244 31.68 1.60 -14.98
C TYR A 244 31.85 3.12 -14.81
N CYS A 245 32.45 3.58 -13.71
CA CYS A 245 32.65 5.01 -13.45
C CYS A 245 33.44 5.69 -14.57
N ALA A 246 34.54 5.08 -15.03
CA ALA A 246 35.35 5.61 -16.12
C ALA A 246 34.58 5.66 -17.44
N ALA A 247 33.86 4.58 -17.78
CA ALA A 247 33.06 4.49 -18.99
C ALA A 247 31.92 5.52 -19.02
N ARG A 248 31.13 5.56 -17.95
CA ARG A 248 29.98 6.47 -17.79
C ARG A 248 30.41 7.93 -17.87
N ASN A 249 31.47 8.31 -17.15
CA ASN A 249 31.93 9.70 -17.16
C ASN A 249 32.49 10.11 -18.52
N GLY A 250 33.19 9.22 -19.22
CA GLY A 250 33.65 9.46 -20.59
C GLY A 250 32.52 9.66 -21.58
N VAL A 251 31.49 8.80 -21.55
CA VAL A 251 30.35 8.86 -22.48
C VAL A 251 29.45 10.06 -22.21
N TYR A 252 29.12 10.34 -20.95
CA TYR A 252 28.25 11.47 -20.59
C TYR A 252 29.01 12.80 -20.47
N ALA A 253 30.33 12.81 -20.68
CA ALA A 253 31.21 13.97 -20.52
C ALA A 253 31.10 14.61 -19.12
N VAL A 254 31.01 13.77 -18.10
CA VAL A 254 30.99 14.20 -16.69
C VAL A 254 32.43 14.53 -16.30
N ALA A 255 32.64 15.76 -15.85
CA ALA A 255 33.95 16.28 -15.54
C ALA A 255 33.89 17.17 -14.29
N GLU A 256 35.04 17.74 -13.94
CA GLU A 256 35.17 18.70 -12.86
C GLU A 256 34.20 19.87 -13.06
N GLY A 257 33.31 20.10 -12.07
CA GLY A 257 32.26 21.12 -12.11
C GLY A 257 30.89 20.62 -12.59
N ALA A 258 30.76 19.35 -12.98
CA ALA A 258 29.45 18.75 -13.19
C ALA A 258 28.67 18.69 -11.86
N VAL A 259 27.35 18.91 -11.95
CA VAL A 259 26.41 18.68 -10.85
C VAL A 259 25.46 17.59 -11.34
N CYS A 260 25.54 16.41 -10.73
CA CYS A 260 24.68 15.27 -11.08
C CYS A 260 23.59 15.14 -10.02
N LEU A 261 22.32 15.25 -10.41
CA LEU A 261 21.20 14.95 -9.54
C LEU A 261 21.03 13.42 -9.46
N VAL A 262 21.25 12.85 -8.28
CA VAL A 262 21.03 11.41 -8.01
C VAL A 262 19.53 11.22 -7.76
N ALA A 263 18.85 10.57 -8.72
CA ALA A 263 17.39 10.47 -8.73
C ALA A 263 16.85 9.04 -8.50
N SER A 264 17.76 8.06 -8.40
CA SER A 264 17.41 6.65 -8.21
C SER A 264 17.23 6.32 -6.73
N ALA A 265 16.32 5.38 -6.41
CA ALA A 265 16.20 4.87 -5.04
C ALA A 265 17.53 4.27 -4.58
N HIS A 266 17.87 4.40 -3.30
CA HIS A 266 19.13 3.88 -2.77
C HIS A 266 19.27 2.36 -2.89
N THR A 267 18.17 1.63 -3.00
CA THR A 267 18.14 0.18 -3.24
C THR A 267 18.25 -0.23 -4.71
N PHE A 268 18.46 0.72 -5.62
CA PHE A 268 18.72 0.46 -7.04
C PHE A 268 20.15 0.82 -7.38
N ASP A 269 20.84 -0.01 -8.16
CA ASP A 269 22.26 0.12 -8.44
C ASP A 269 22.71 1.45 -9.10
N PRO A 270 21.88 2.18 -9.88
CA PRO A 270 22.27 3.51 -10.33
C PRO A 270 22.43 4.54 -9.21
N SER A 271 21.83 4.39 -8.02
CA SER A 271 22.02 5.38 -6.93
C SER A 271 23.49 5.48 -6.53
N LEU A 272 24.08 4.34 -6.17
CA LEU A 272 25.48 4.22 -5.76
C LEU A 272 26.41 4.40 -6.96
N GLY A 273 26.05 3.84 -8.12
CA GLY A 273 26.83 3.98 -9.34
C GLY A 273 26.98 5.44 -9.78
N ASP A 274 25.88 6.18 -9.85
CA ASP A 274 25.89 7.59 -10.28
C ASP A 274 26.56 8.50 -9.25
N LEU A 275 26.37 8.22 -7.96
CA LEU A 275 27.07 8.90 -6.87
C LEU A 275 28.58 8.78 -7.02
N LEU A 276 29.08 7.53 -7.06
CA LEU A 276 30.52 7.25 -7.06
C LEU A 276 31.17 7.64 -8.39
N ALA A 277 30.48 7.47 -9.52
CA ALA A 277 30.98 7.97 -10.80
C ALA A 277 31.09 9.50 -10.78
N THR A 278 30.11 10.21 -10.23
CA THR A 278 30.15 11.68 -10.14
C THR A 278 31.34 12.14 -9.30
N TRP A 279 31.55 11.55 -8.12
CA TRP A 279 32.71 11.88 -7.28
C TRP A 279 34.05 11.49 -7.92
N ALA A 280 34.11 10.37 -8.65
CA ALA A 280 35.33 9.95 -9.35
C ALA A 280 35.74 10.94 -10.46
N ALA A 281 34.79 11.67 -11.04
CA ALA A 281 35.06 12.78 -11.97
C ALA A 281 35.36 14.12 -11.26
N GLY A 282 35.30 14.18 -9.93
CA GLY A 282 35.39 15.41 -9.16
C GLY A 282 34.15 16.32 -9.30
N GLY A 283 33.00 15.76 -9.67
CA GLY A 283 31.72 16.45 -9.75
C GLY A 283 30.98 16.51 -8.40
N CYS A 284 29.95 17.34 -8.33
CA CYS A 284 29.05 17.43 -7.18
C CYS A 284 27.86 16.47 -7.35
N ALA A 285 27.60 15.62 -6.36
CA ALA A 285 26.38 14.83 -6.29
C ALA A 285 25.30 15.64 -5.56
N ALA A 286 24.16 15.89 -6.20
CA ALA A 286 23.01 16.53 -5.59
C ALA A 286 21.95 15.48 -5.26
N TYR A 287 21.38 15.56 -4.07
CA TYR A 287 20.31 14.68 -3.61
C TYR A 287 19.06 15.49 -3.25
N ALA A 288 17.92 14.84 -3.36
CA ALA A 288 16.64 15.33 -2.87
C ALA A 288 15.80 14.14 -2.40
N PRO A 289 14.85 14.33 -1.46
CA PRO A 289 13.95 13.26 -1.07
C PRO A 289 13.18 12.71 -2.28
N ARG A 290 12.98 11.39 -2.38
CA ARG A 290 12.17 10.76 -3.45
C ARG A 290 10.83 11.43 -3.69
N THR A 291 10.14 11.84 -2.62
CA THR A 291 8.85 12.53 -2.70
C THR A 291 8.98 13.86 -3.42
N ALA A 292 10.06 14.61 -3.19
CA ALA A 292 10.38 15.85 -3.87
C ALA A 292 10.87 15.61 -5.30
N LEU A 293 11.70 14.58 -5.55
CA LEU A 293 12.16 14.20 -6.89
C LEU A 293 10.99 13.87 -7.81
N LEU A 294 10.02 13.12 -7.29
CA LEU A 294 8.77 12.92 -7.99
C LEU A 294 8.14 14.31 -8.19
N ALA A 295 7.71 14.98 -7.12
CA ALA A 295 6.81 16.16 -7.18
C ALA A 295 7.36 17.38 -7.94
N GLN A 296 8.67 17.61 -7.88
CA GLN A 296 9.30 18.89 -8.21
C GLN A 296 10.61 18.71 -8.99
N LEU A 297 10.71 17.69 -9.85
CA LEU A 297 11.94 17.43 -10.61
C LEU A 297 12.47 18.67 -11.35
N GLY A 298 11.61 19.41 -12.06
CA GLY A 298 12.00 20.63 -12.78
C GLY A 298 12.60 21.71 -11.87
N PRO A 299 11.88 22.16 -10.82
CA PRO A 299 12.42 23.07 -9.80
C PRO A 299 13.72 22.58 -9.15
N LEU A 300 13.84 21.29 -8.84
CA LEU A 300 15.06 20.71 -8.25
C LEU A 300 16.25 20.76 -9.21
N LEU A 301 16.05 20.47 -10.50
CA LEU A 301 17.09 20.61 -11.53
C LEU A 301 17.58 22.06 -11.63
N THR A 302 16.67 23.03 -11.57
CA THR A 302 17.01 24.47 -11.58
C THR A 302 17.73 24.87 -10.28
N ALA A 303 17.19 24.53 -9.12
CA ALA A 303 17.70 24.96 -7.81
C ALA A 303 19.09 24.36 -7.51
N SER A 304 19.30 23.09 -7.84
CA SER A 304 20.62 22.45 -7.72
C SER A 304 21.62 22.90 -8.78
N GLY A 305 21.15 23.53 -9.87
CA GLY A 305 21.97 23.84 -11.03
C GLY A 305 22.48 22.58 -11.75
N ALA A 306 21.69 21.50 -11.73
CA ALA A 306 22.04 20.20 -12.29
C ALA A 306 22.48 20.31 -13.75
N THR A 307 23.61 19.68 -14.05
CA THR A 307 24.14 19.55 -15.42
C THR A 307 23.89 18.16 -15.99
N HIS A 308 23.76 17.15 -15.13
CA HIS A 308 23.50 15.77 -15.52
C HIS A 308 22.38 15.17 -14.67
N LEU A 309 21.57 14.31 -15.28
CA LEU A 309 20.54 13.52 -14.63
C LEU A 309 20.57 12.10 -15.19
N CYS A 310 20.50 11.10 -14.33
CA CYS A 310 20.27 9.71 -14.71
C CYS A 310 18.96 9.28 -14.05
N CYS A 311 17.97 8.85 -14.84
CA CYS A 311 16.65 8.48 -14.32
C CYS A 311 15.87 7.57 -15.28
N THR A 312 14.72 7.08 -14.84
CA THR A 312 13.77 6.39 -15.73
C THR A 312 13.05 7.38 -16.65
N PRO A 313 12.66 6.98 -17.88
CA PRO A 313 11.74 7.76 -18.72
C PRO A 313 10.48 8.21 -17.96
N SER A 314 9.87 7.32 -17.17
CA SER A 314 8.70 7.67 -16.34
C SER A 314 8.91 8.86 -15.40
N LEU A 315 10.08 8.97 -14.77
CA LEU A 315 10.43 10.11 -13.92
C LEU A 315 10.69 11.37 -14.77
N PHE A 316 11.43 11.25 -15.86
CA PHE A 316 11.69 12.39 -16.74
C PHE A 316 10.41 12.93 -17.41
N ALA A 317 9.41 12.08 -17.60
CA ALA A 317 8.09 12.50 -18.11
C ALA A 317 7.38 13.51 -17.21
N THR A 318 7.76 13.66 -15.93
CA THR A 318 7.13 14.64 -15.02
C THR A 318 7.50 16.09 -15.35
N VAL A 319 8.64 16.30 -16.03
CA VAL A 319 9.02 17.61 -16.57
C VAL A 319 8.54 17.80 -18.00
N SER A 320 8.04 16.73 -18.64
CA SER A 320 7.49 16.81 -19.98
C SER A 320 6.07 17.42 -19.99
N GLY A 321 5.71 18.18 -21.02
CA GLY A 321 4.49 18.99 -21.13
C GLY A 321 4.43 20.20 -20.18
N THR A 322 5.57 20.75 -19.75
CA THR A 322 5.62 21.82 -18.74
C THR A 322 6.46 23.03 -19.17
N ARG A 323 6.40 24.14 -18.43
CA ARG A 323 7.29 25.30 -18.62
C ARG A 323 8.78 24.93 -18.61
N HIS A 324 9.16 23.81 -17.99
CA HIS A 324 10.54 23.34 -17.95
C HIS A 324 11.01 22.72 -19.26
N GLU A 325 10.08 22.44 -20.18
CA GLU A 325 10.46 22.10 -21.53
C GLU A 325 10.89 23.33 -22.32
N GLU A 326 10.31 24.53 -22.07
CA GLU A 326 10.55 25.76 -22.85
C GLU A 326 12.05 25.99 -23.16
N PRO A 327 12.41 26.43 -24.39
CA PRO A 327 13.80 26.65 -24.74
C PRO A 327 14.50 27.53 -23.70
N GLY A 328 15.60 27.03 -23.11
CA GLY A 328 16.36 27.74 -22.07
C GLY A 328 15.81 27.63 -20.64
N ALA A 329 14.72 26.89 -20.40
CA ALA A 329 14.17 26.71 -19.05
C ALA A 329 15.07 25.89 -18.10
N LEU A 330 15.91 25.01 -18.67
CA LEU A 330 16.93 24.23 -17.95
C LEU A 330 18.32 24.51 -18.55
N PRO A 331 18.84 25.75 -18.44
CA PRO A 331 19.97 26.22 -19.25
C PRO A 331 21.31 25.57 -18.86
N ARG A 332 21.39 24.90 -17.70
CA ARG A 332 22.58 24.18 -17.24
C ARG A 332 22.58 22.71 -17.58
N LEU A 333 21.43 22.12 -17.92
CA LEU A 333 21.30 20.68 -18.16
C LEU A 333 21.96 20.32 -19.51
N ARG A 334 22.91 19.38 -19.48
CA ARG A 334 23.75 19.00 -20.64
C ARG A 334 23.53 17.56 -21.06
N ALA A 335 23.25 16.66 -20.12
CA ALA A 335 23.00 15.27 -20.43
C ALA A 335 21.92 14.68 -19.52
N VAL A 336 20.98 13.96 -20.11
CA VAL A 336 20.01 13.14 -19.39
C VAL A 336 20.15 11.72 -19.90
N ALA A 337 20.51 10.80 -19.00
CA ALA A 337 20.53 9.37 -19.28
C ALA A 337 19.22 8.73 -18.81
N LEU A 338 18.53 8.10 -19.74
CA LEU A 338 17.24 7.45 -19.56
C LEU A 338 17.44 5.94 -19.67
N GLY A 339 17.12 5.22 -18.60
CA GLY A 339 17.30 3.77 -18.55
C GLY A 339 16.27 3.06 -17.69
N GLY A 340 16.21 1.74 -17.83
CA GLY A 340 15.29 0.88 -17.08
C GLY A 340 13.89 0.71 -17.69
N GLU A 341 13.50 1.54 -18.66
CA GLU A 341 12.25 1.43 -19.43
C GLU A 341 12.47 1.86 -20.88
N PRO A 342 11.65 1.40 -21.83
CA PRO A 342 11.61 1.99 -23.16
C PRO A 342 11.16 3.46 -23.08
N THR A 343 11.91 4.35 -23.74
CA THR A 343 11.55 5.77 -23.81
C THR A 343 10.39 6.00 -24.79
N PRO A 344 9.30 6.69 -24.40
CA PRO A 344 8.19 6.98 -25.30
C PRO A 344 8.61 7.89 -26.48
N PRO A 345 8.18 7.60 -27.74
CA PRO A 345 8.50 8.44 -28.90
C PRO A 345 8.08 9.90 -28.73
N ALA A 346 6.88 10.15 -28.17
CA ALA A 346 6.38 11.50 -27.92
C ALA A 346 7.28 12.33 -26.99
N MET A 347 7.98 11.67 -26.05
CA MET A 347 8.97 12.34 -25.20
C MET A 347 10.19 12.76 -26.03
N LEU A 348 10.69 11.89 -26.91
CA LEU A 348 11.79 12.25 -27.79
C LEU A 348 11.42 13.40 -28.72
N GLU A 349 10.20 13.41 -29.27
CA GLU A 349 9.69 14.48 -30.12
C GLU A 349 9.57 15.82 -29.37
N ALA A 350 9.05 15.81 -28.13
CA ALA A 350 8.91 17.02 -27.31
C ALA A 350 10.26 17.71 -27.02
N TRP A 351 11.32 16.90 -26.89
CA TRP A 351 12.68 17.37 -26.63
C TRP A 351 13.52 17.55 -27.90
N ALA A 352 13.11 16.95 -29.03
CA ALA A 352 13.79 16.95 -30.33
C ALA A 352 14.23 18.35 -30.80
N GLY A 353 13.28 19.29 -30.87
CA GLY A 353 13.51 20.65 -31.35
C GLY A 353 14.40 21.49 -30.42
N ARG A 354 14.70 20.97 -29.23
CA ARG A 354 15.46 21.63 -28.16
C ARG A 354 16.84 21.01 -27.98
N THR A 355 17.12 19.85 -28.59
CA THR A 355 18.48 19.27 -28.70
C THR A 355 19.40 20.05 -29.65
N ALA A 356 18.88 21.10 -30.31
CA ALA A 356 19.70 22.16 -30.91
C ALA A 356 20.37 23.05 -29.85
N SER A 357 19.84 23.09 -28.62
CA SER A 357 20.56 23.53 -27.42
C SER A 357 21.37 22.37 -26.84
N SER A 358 22.41 22.66 -26.05
CA SER A 358 23.48 21.74 -25.61
C SER A 358 23.08 20.46 -24.83
N LEU A 359 21.79 20.11 -24.74
CA LEU A 359 21.26 18.95 -24.02
C LEU A 359 21.26 17.69 -24.89
N ARG A 360 21.93 16.63 -24.42
CA ARG A 360 21.90 15.29 -25.01
C ARG A 360 21.01 14.34 -24.20
N LEU A 361 20.11 13.65 -24.87
CA LEU A 361 19.36 12.54 -24.28
C LEU A 361 20.06 11.23 -24.63
N TRP A 362 20.32 10.39 -23.63
CA TRP A 362 20.93 9.08 -23.80
C TRP A 362 19.92 7.99 -23.47
N ASN A 363 19.74 7.03 -24.36
CA ASN A 363 19.13 5.75 -24.02
C ASN A 363 20.20 4.87 -23.40
N THR A 364 19.93 4.31 -22.23
CA THR A 364 20.87 3.44 -21.53
C THR A 364 20.21 2.13 -21.18
N TYR A 365 20.95 1.04 -21.36
CA TYR A 365 20.53 -0.28 -20.95
C TYR A 365 21.62 -0.90 -20.09
N GLY A 366 21.20 -1.62 -19.07
CA GLY A 366 22.06 -2.48 -18.29
C GLY A 366 21.27 -3.38 -17.36
N VAL A 367 22.02 -4.28 -16.73
CA VAL A 367 21.55 -5.24 -15.74
C VAL A 367 22.43 -5.15 -14.51
N THR A 368 21.84 -5.31 -13.33
CA THR A 368 22.56 -5.21 -12.05
C THR A 368 23.73 -6.19 -11.95
N GLU A 369 23.61 -7.36 -12.59
CA GLU A 369 24.68 -8.36 -12.70
C GLU A 369 25.93 -7.88 -13.46
N CYS A 370 25.81 -6.79 -14.23
CA CYS A 370 26.89 -6.20 -15.01
C CYS A 370 27.16 -4.74 -14.64
N CYS A 371 26.88 -4.35 -13.40
CA CYS A 371 27.18 -3.02 -12.86
C CYS A 371 26.49 -1.87 -13.62
N VAL A 372 25.21 -1.63 -13.29
CA VAL A 372 24.43 -0.43 -13.64
C VAL A 372 24.01 -0.32 -15.11
N TYR A 373 24.84 0.30 -15.96
CA TYR A 373 24.55 0.48 -17.39
C TYR A 373 25.66 -0.15 -18.21
N ASN A 374 25.29 -0.83 -19.29
CA ASN A 374 26.19 -1.58 -20.14
C ASN A 374 26.25 -1.06 -21.58
N THR A 375 25.21 -0.36 -22.03
CA THR A 375 25.18 0.35 -23.32
C THR A 375 24.68 1.78 -23.14
N ALA A 376 25.06 2.63 -24.09
CA ALA A 376 24.51 3.98 -24.19
C ALA A 376 24.42 4.43 -25.64
N ARG A 377 23.35 5.16 -25.96
CA ARG A 377 23.14 5.77 -27.27
C ARG A 377 22.54 7.15 -27.15
N THR A 378 23.04 8.12 -27.88
CA THR A 378 22.33 9.40 -28.02
C THR A 378 21.02 9.20 -28.80
N MET A 379 19.90 9.51 -28.17
CA MET A 379 18.57 9.31 -28.75
C MET A 379 18.27 10.34 -29.83
N ARG A 380 17.64 9.90 -30.92
CA ARG A 380 17.15 10.76 -31.99
C ARG A 380 15.65 10.56 -32.20
N PRO A 381 14.92 11.60 -32.63
CA PRO A 381 13.53 11.44 -33.05
C PRO A 381 13.44 10.38 -34.15
N GLY A 382 12.50 9.44 -34.00
CA GLY A 382 12.35 8.29 -34.90
C GLY A 382 13.21 7.07 -34.55
N ASP A 383 14.11 7.15 -33.56
CA ASP A 383 14.77 5.94 -33.03
C ASP A 383 13.72 4.98 -32.46
N PRO A 384 13.80 3.66 -32.75
CA PRO A 384 12.88 2.70 -32.18
C PRO A 384 13.11 2.56 -30.66
N PRO A 385 12.06 2.38 -29.84
CA PRO A 385 12.19 2.34 -28.38
C PRO A 385 13.18 1.28 -27.84
N GLY A 386 13.36 0.19 -28.58
CA GLY A 386 14.26 -0.90 -28.22
C GLY A 386 15.74 -0.65 -28.58
N LEU A 387 16.09 0.43 -29.28
CA LEU A 387 17.46 0.67 -29.73
C LEU A 387 18.36 1.13 -28.58
N ILE A 388 19.14 0.21 -28.04
CA ILE A 388 20.03 0.42 -26.89
C ILE A 388 21.47 0.82 -27.30
N GLY A 389 21.78 0.69 -28.59
CA GLY A 389 23.01 1.17 -29.23
C GLY A 389 24.27 0.45 -28.79
N ASP A 390 25.31 1.22 -28.46
CA ASP A 390 26.69 0.74 -28.40
C ASP A 390 27.11 0.32 -26.98
N PRO A 391 27.96 -0.71 -26.85
CA PRO A 391 28.60 -1.06 -25.58
C PRO A 391 29.32 0.12 -24.94
N LEU A 392 29.15 0.31 -23.63
CA LEU A 392 30.03 1.19 -22.86
C LEU A 392 31.47 0.67 -22.91
N PRO A 393 32.48 1.57 -22.87
CA PRO A 393 33.88 1.17 -22.76
C PRO A 393 34.11 0.16 -21.63
N GLY A 394 34.85 -0.91 -21.91
CA GLY A 394 35.08 -2.02 -20.98
C GLY A 394 34.11 -3.19 -21.12
N ASN A 395 32.98 -3.01 -21.81
CA ASN A 395 32.04 -4.10 -22.12
C ASN A 395 32.21 -4.65 -23.54
N ARG A 396 31.73 -5.87 -23.72
CA ARG A 396 31.48 -6.52 -25.00
C ARG A 396 30.08 -7.11 -24.94
N LEU A 397 29.28 -6.85 -25.96
CA LEU A 397 27.93 -7.40 -26.07
C LEU A 397 27.85 -8.27 -27.31
N LEU A 398 27.23 -9.43 -27.15
CA LEU A 398 27.02 -10.42 -28.21
C LEU A 398 25.56 -10.84 -28.22
N VAL A 399 25.05 -11.16 -29.40
CA VAL A 399 23.76 -11.83 -29.55
C VAL A 399 24.06 -13.29 -29.91
N VAL A 400 23.72 -14.22 -29.03
CA VAL A 400 24.03 -15.64 -29.20
C VAL A 400 22.77 -16.46 -29.45
N ALA A 401 22.91 -17.63 -30.07
CA ALA A 401 21.78 -18.51 -30.31
C ALA A 401 21.06 -18.85 -28.99
N ALA A 402 19.76 -18.62 -28.92
CA ALA A 402 18.97 -18.98 -27.75
C ALA A 402 18.80 -20.51 -27.73
N GLY A 403 19.17 -21.16 -26.62
CA GLY A 403 18.75 -22.55 -26.35
C GLY A 403 17.21 -22.65 -26.32
N GLY A 404 16.66 -23.83 -26.65
CA GLY A 404 15.21 -24.04 -26.86
C GLY A 404 14.30 -23.55 -25.72
N GLU A 405 13.00 -23.42 -26.01
CA GLU A 405 11.93 -22.75 -25.23
C GLU A 405 11.61 -23.34 -23.82
N GLY A 406 12.49 -24.13 -23.20
CA GLY A 406 12.24 -24.75 -21.89
C GLY A 406 12.89 -23.99 -20.73
N ASP A 407 12.10 -23.36 -19.86
CA ASP A 407 12.27 -23.02 -18.42
C ASP A 407 13.68 -22.88 -17.79
N GLY A 408 14.73 -22.55 -18.55
CA GLY A 408 16.11 -22.51 -18.04
C GLY A 408 16.67 -23.83 -17.52
N GLU A 409 16.09 -24.97 -17.91
CA GLU A 409 16.52 -26.31 -17.46
C GLU A 409 17.52 -26.99 -18.40
N GLU A 410 17.53 -26.68 -19.70
CA GLU A 410 18.56 -27.22 -20.60
C GLU A 410 19.82 -26.32 -20.58
N PRO A 411 21.01 -26.90 -20.35
CA PRO A 411 22.27 -26.18 -20.54
C PRO A 411 22.32 -25.62 -21.96
N LEU A 412 22.70 -24.35 -22.12
CA LEU A 412 23.06 -23.86 -23.46
C LEU A 412 24.13 -24.80 -24.04
N PRO A 413 24.05 -25.14 -25.34
CA PRO A 413 25.09 -25.93 -25.98
C PRO A 413 26.45 -25.26 -25.78
N SER A 414 27.50 -26.08 -25.80
CA SER A 414 28.87 -25.79 -25.37
C SER A 414 29.63 -24.70 -26.14
N GLY A 415 28.95 -23.78 -26.82
CA GLY A 415 29.50 -22.59 -27.46
C GLY A 415 28.49 -21.45 -27.39
N LEU A 416 28.89 -20.32 -26.83
CA LEU A 416 28.18 -19.04 -26.95
C LEU A 416 28.35 -18.50 -28.38
N GLU A 417 27.85 -19.26 -29.35
CA GLU A 417 27.98 -18.93 -30.77
C GLU A 417 27.12 -17.73 -31.12
N GLN A 418 27.75 -16.70 -31.69
CA GLN A 418 27.08 -15.48 -32.10
C GLN A 418 26.15 -15.79 -33.30
N VAL A 419 24.92 -15.30 -33.25
CA VAL A 419 24.01 -15.39 -34.40
C VAL A 419 24.46 -14.42 -35.51
N PRO A 420 24.18 -14.71 -36.80
CA PRO A 420 24.36 -13.76 -37.88
C PRO A 420 23.75 -12.38 -37.58
N CYS A 421 24.38 -11.31 -38.05
CA CYS A 421 23.85 -9.96 -37.92
C CYS A 421 22.43 -9.88 -38.51
N GLY A 422 21.51 -9.23 -37.80
CA GLY A 422 20.09 -9.19 -38.16
C GLY A 422 19.25 -10.36 -37.63
N GLU A 423 19.85 -11.40 -37.06
CA GLU A 423 19.10 -12.47 -36.40
C GLU A 423 18.81 -12.16 -34.93
N VAL A 424 17.76 -12.80 -34.41
CA VAL A 424 17.33 -12.68 -33.02
C VAL A 424 18.02 -13.74 -32.19
N GLY A 425 18.57 -13.35 -31.05
CA GLY A 425 19.15 -14.26 -30.08
C GLY A 425 19.13 -13.69 -28.67
N GLU A 426 19.77 -14.40 -27.74
CA GLU A 426 19.94 -13.92 -26.37
C GLU A 426 21.13 -12.95 -26.27
N LEU A 427 20.91 -11.84 -25.59
CA LEU A 427 21.95 -10.86 -25.32
C LEU A 427 22.89 -11.38 -24.21
N VAL A 428 24.19 -11.34 -24.48
CA VAL A 428 25.24 -11.72 -23.55
C VAL A 428 26.16 -10.52 -23.33
N ILE A 429 26.50 -10.26 -22.06
CA ILE A 429 27.40 -9.18 -21.66
C ILE A 429 28.68 -9.79 -21.10
N ALA A 430 29.82 -9.41 -21.66
CA ALA A 430 31.15 -9.80 -21.19
C ALA A 430 32.01 -8.55 -20.95
N GLY A 431 33.11 -8.73 -20.22
CA GLY A 431 34.09 -7.67 -19.98
C GLY A 431 34.18 -7.23 -18.51
N ALA A 432 34.78 -6.07 -18.30
CA ALA A 432 35.26 -5.64 -16.99
C ALA A 432 34.14 -5.35 -15.97
N GLN A 433 32.92 -5.10 -16.42
CA GLN A 433 31.80 -4.69 -15.57
C GLN A 433 30.93 -5.88 -15.09
N VAL A 434 31.24 -7.13 -15.49
CA VAL A 434 30.49 -8.32 -15.08
C VAL A 434 30.77 -8.67 -13.60
N GLY A 435 29.76 -8.57 -12.73
CA GLY A 435 29.86 -8.85 -11.28
C GLY A 435 30.00 -10.33 -10.94
N GLU A 436 30.52 -10.70 -9.77
CA GLU A 436 31.00 -12.06 -9.40
C GLU A 436 29.95 -13.16 -9.34
N GLY A 437 28.68 -12.81 -9.24
CA GLY A 437 27.60 -13.78 -9.18
C GLY A 437 26.49 -13.37 -8.23
N TYR A 438 25.83 -14.37 -7.67
CA TYR A 438 24.76 -14.21 -6.71
C TYR A 438 25.16 -14.71 -5.31
N ALA A 439 25.00 -13.86 -4.30
CA ALA A 439 25.30 -14.16 -2.90
C ALA A 439 24.54 -15.42 -2.44
N ARG A 440 25.27 -16.40 -1.87
CA ARG A 440 24.76 -17.71 -1.43
C ARG A 440 23.96 -18.51 -2.48
N ARG A 441 24.18 -18.28 -3.77
CA ARG A 441 23.48 -18.98 -4.86
C ARG A 441 24.47 -19.47 -5.95
N PRO A 442 25.38 -20.41 -5.61
CA PRO A 442 26.41 -20.88 -6.54
C PRO A 442 25.83 -21.57 -7.77
N GLU A 443 24.75 -22.35 -7.62
CA GLU A 443 24.08 -23.02 -8.74
C GLU A 443 23.50 -22.02 -9.74
N LEU A 444 22.80 -20.99 -9.25
CA LEU A 444 22.26 -19.94 -10.11
C LEU A 444 23.38 -19.12 -10.76
N THR A 445 24.48 -18.91 -10.02
CA THR A 445 25.67 -18.22 -10.53
C THR A 445 26.27 -18.99 -11.70
N ALA A 446 26.53 -20.29 -11.55
CA ALA A 446 27.10 -21.13 -12.61
C ALA A 446 26.20 -21.19 -13.87
N ARG A 447 24.88 -21.10 -13.70
CA ARG A 447 23.92 -21.10 -14.82
C ARG A 447 23.91 -19.79 -15.62
N ARG A 448 24.22 -18.65 -15.00
CA ARG A 448 24.08 -17.32 -15.63
C ARG A 448 25.41 -16.63 -15.91
N PHE A 449 26.43 -16.89 -15.10
CA PHE A 449 27.78 -16.37 -15.25
C PHE A 449 28.68 -17.46 -15.78
N VAL A 450 28.88 -17.43 -17.10
CA VAL A 450 29.55 -18.48 -17.87
C VAL A 450 30.91 -17.98 -18.36
N GLN A 451 31.79 -18.91 -18.72
CA GLN A 451 33.08 -18.58 -19.29
C GLN A 451 32.99 -18.59 -20.83
N HIS A 452 33.16 -17.43 -21.46
CA HIS A 452 33.32 -17.32 -22.90
C HIS A 452 34.79 -17.59 -23.29
N PRO A 453 35.07 -18.40 -24.33
CA PRO A 453 36.44 -18.81 -24.68
C PRO A 453 37.41 -17.65 -24.92
N THR A 454 36.94 -16.56 -25.52
CA THR A 454 37.78 -15.41 -25.92
C THR A 454 37.51 -14.12 -25.16
N LEU A 455 36.32 -13.99 -24.54
CA LEU A 455 35.91 -12.75 -23.86
C LEU A 455 36.03 -12.86 -22.34
N GLY A 456 36.41 -14.04 -21.85
CA GLY A 456 36.45 -14.34 -20.43
C GLY A 456 35.05 -14.48 -19.86
N ARG A 457 34.85 -13.96 -18.65
CA ARG A 457 33.60 -14.10 -17.93
C ARG A 457 32.46 -13.32 -18.61
N ALA A 458 31.34 -13.98 -18.80
CA ALA A 458 30.17 -13.46 -19.50
C ALA A 458 28.88 -13.76 -18.74
N TYR A 459 27.88 -12.88 -18.88
CA TYR A 459 26.59 -12.98 -18.23
C TYR A 459 25.47 -13.14 -19.26
N LEU A 460 24.64 -14.17 -19.06
CA LEU A 460 23.45 -14.48 -19.86
C LEU A 460 22.26 -13.66 -19.37
N THR A 461 21.88 -12.62 -20.12
CA THR A 461 20.92 -11.62 -19.64
C THR A 461 19.48 -12.12 -19.58
N GLY A 462 19.13 -13.12 -20.38
CA GLY A 462 17.74 -13.51 -20.67
C GLY A 462 16.98 -12.51 -21.56
N ASP A 463 17.60 -11.41 -21.99
CA ASP A 463 16.99 -10.46 -22.91
C ASP A 463 17.16 -10.93 -24.37
N LEU A 464 16.10 -10.84 -25.17
CA LEU A 464 16.16 -11.09 -26.60
C LEU A 464 16.58 -9.82 -27.31
N ALA A 465 17.60 -9.93 -28.15
CA ALA A 465 18.18 -8.82 -28.88
C ALA A 465 18.48 -9.21 -30.32
N ARG A 466 18.70 -8.18 -31.14
CA ARG A 466 19.19 -8.30 -32.51
C ARG A 466 20.14 -7.15 -32.79
N GLU A 467 21.19 -7.44 -33.54
CA GLU A 467 22.03 -6.42 -34.15
C GLU A 467 21.37 -5.92 -35.45
N GLY A 468 21.15 -4.61 -35.58
CA GLY A 468 20.49 -4.02 -36.74
C GLY A 468 21.15 -2.71 -37.19
N GLU A 469 20.53 -2.03 -38.16
CA GLU A 469 21.01 -0.72 -38.59
C GLU A 469 20.94 0.30 -37.45
N GLY A 470 22.12 0.76 -37.01
CA GLY A 470 22.25 1.75 -35.92
C GLY A 470 22.58 1.17 -34.54
N GLY A 471 22.75 -0.15 -34.40
CA GLY A 471 23.27 -0.81 -33.20
C GLY A 471 22.36 -1.91 -32.65
N LEU A 472 22.58 -2.29 -31.39
CA LEU A 472 21.81 -3.34 -30.73
C LEU A 472 20.39 -2.87 -30.41
N SER A 473 19.40 -3.70 -30.74
CA SER A 473 18.00 -3.49 -30.39
C SER A 473 17.48 -4.61 -29.50
N LEU A 474 16.83 -4.24 -28.40
CA LEU A 474 16.06 -5.16 -27.55
C LEU A 474 14.69 -5.43 -28.15
N LEU A 475 14.26 -6.68 -28.08
CA LEU A 475 13.00 -7.16 -28.61
C LEU A 475 12.06 -7.68 -27.52
N GLY A 476 12.60 -7.98 -26.34
CA GLY A 476 11.82 -8.48 -25.20
C GLY A 476 12.68 -9.34 -24.29
N ARG A 477 12.03 -10.21 -23.51
CA ARG A 477 12.71 -11.19 -22.66
C ARG A 477 12.37 -12.59 -23.13
N ARG A 478 13.34 -13.49 -22.96
CA ARG A 478 13.16 -14.94 -23.11
C ARG A 478 12.39 -15.52 -21.91
N ASP A 479 12.59 -14.93 -20.74
CA ASP A 479 11.88 -15.30 -19.51
C ASP A 479 10.64 -14.42 -19.25
N HIS A 480 9.97 -14.64 -18.13
CA HIS A 480 8.72 -13.97 -17.75
C HIS A 480 8.95 -12.73 -16.87
N GLN A 481 10.15 -12.18 -16.87
CA GLN A 481 10.44 -10.98 -16.10
C GLN A 481 9.87 -9.74 -16.80
N VAL A 482 9.33 -8.82 -16.02
CA VAL A 482 8.76 -7.56 -16.52
C VAL A 482 9.44 -6.37 -15.87
N LYS A 483 9.57 -5.25 -16.61
CA LYS A 483 9.98 -3.97 -16.05
C LYS A 483 8.76 -3.07 -15.95
N ILE A 484 8.32 -2.78 -14.73
CA ILE A 484 7.17 -1.90 -14.45
C ILE A 484 7.70 -0.68 -13.71
N ARG A 485 7.61 0.50 -14.34
CA ARG A 485 8.05 1.77 -13.74
C ARG A 485 9.52 1.74 -13.25
N GLY A 486 10.40 1.09 -14.01
CA GLY A 486 11.81 0.92 -13.70
C GLY A 486 12.11 -0.21 -12.71
N HIS A 487 11.08 -0.79 -12.08
CA HIS A 487 11.24 -1.94 -11.20
C HIS A 487 11.30 -3.23 -12.01
N ARG A 488 12.38 -3.98 -11.84
CA ARG A 488 12.55 -5.33 -12.36
C ARG A 488 11.75 -6.29 -11.47
N ILE A 489 10.68 -6.88 -12.00
CA ILE A 489 9.76 -7.75 -11.28
C ILE A 489 9.72 -9.12 -11.97
N GLU A 490 10.03 -10.17 -11.21
CA GLU A 490 9.82 -11.55 -11.62
C GLU A 490 8.37 -11.94 -11.34
N LEU A 491 7.60 -12.26 -12.38
CA LEU A 491 6.20 -12.68 -12.23
C LEU A 491 6.09 -13.94 -11.36
N ALA A 492 7.06 -14.84 -11.45
CA ALA A 492 7.16 -16.03 -10.62
C ALA A 492 7.31 -15.72 -9.11
N GLU A 493 7.89 -14.58 -8.72
CA GLU A 493 7.98 -14.18 -7.30
C GLU A 493 6.62 -13.74 -6.76
N VAL A 494 5.83 -13.05 -7.59
CA VAL A 494 4.44 -12.71 -7.28
C VAL A 494 3.59 -13.98 -7.17
N GLU A 495 3.75 -14.90 -8.11
CA GLU A 495 3.04 -16.19 -8.14
C GLU A 495 3.39 -17.06 -6.94
N HIS A 496 4.68 -17.21 -6.64
CA HIS A 496 5.15 -17.96 -5.47
C HIS A 496 4.62 -17.34 -4.18
N TRP A 497 4.68 -16.02 -4.05
CA TRP A 497 4.13 -15.33 -2.89
C TRP A 497 2.63 -15.60 -2.76
N LEU A 498 1.85 -15.50 -3.85
CA LEU A 498 0.42 -15.81 -3.82
C LEU A 498 0.16 -17.24 -3.36
N MET A 499 0.94 -18.20 -3.87
CA MET A 499 0.80 -19.61 -3.49
C MET A 499 1.24 -19.92 -2.06
N ALA A 500 2.24 -19.20 -1.53
CA ALA A 500 2.80 -19.44 -0.20
C ALA A 500 2.07 -18.65 0.90
N ALA A 501 1.81 -17.37 0.67
CA ALA A 501 1.18 -16.48 1.63
C ALA A 501 -0.34 -16.66 1.69
N ALA A 502 -0.97 -17.04 0.56
CA ALA A 502 -2.40 -17.21 0.43
C ALA A 502 -2.80 -18.67 0.11
N ASP A 503 -1.98 -19.64 0.52
CA ASP A 503 -2.13 -21.09 0.29
C ASP A 503 -3.53 -21.66 0.60
N ARG A 504 -4.23 -21.07 1.58
CA ARG A 504 -5.61 -21.45 1.97
C ARG A 504 -6.70 -20.69 1.23
N LEU A 505 -6.34 -19.63 0.52
CA LEU A 505 -7.26 -18.74 -0.19
C LEU A 505 -7.23 -18.97 -1.70
N VAL A 506 -6.09 -19.38 -2.25
CA VAL A 506 -5.91 -19.66 -3.67
C VAL A 506 -5.29 -21.04 -3.88
N ARG A 507 -5.81 -21.79 -4.84
CA ARG A 507 -5.28 -23.11 -5.26
C ARG A 507 -4.40 -23.04 -6.50
N GLY A 508 -4.34 -21.87 -7.14
CA GLY A 508 -3.49 -21.57 -8.29
C GLY A 508 -3.35 -20.06 -8.47
N ALA A 509 -2.19 -19.62 -8.92
CA ALA A 509 -1.92 -18.20 -9.19
C ALA A 509 -1.04 -18.04 -10.43
N ALA A 510 -1.35 -17.03 -11.23
CA ALA A 510 -0.52 -16.54 -12.32
C ALA A 510 -0.41 -15.02 -12.20
N ALA A 511 0.73 -14.44 -12.58
CA ALA A 511 0.90 -13.01 -12.69
C ALA A 511 1.22 -12.63 -14.14
N THR A 512 0.79 -11.44 -14.54
CA THR A 512 1.12 -10.85 -15.84
C THR A 512 1.16 -9.33 -15.77
N CYS A 513 1.68 -8.68 -16.80
CA CYS A 513 1.65 -7.24 -16.96
C CYS A 513 0.67 -6.86 -18.08
N LEU A 514 -0.36 -6.08 -17.76
CA LEU A 514 -1.32 -5.56 -18.75
C LEU A 514 -1.31 -4.03 -18.70
N GLY A 515 -0.98 -3.37 -19.81
CA GLY A 515 -0.94 -1.91 -19.89
C GLY A 515 0.02 -1.25 -18.88
N GLY A 516 1.15 -1.91 -18.58
CA GLY A 516 2.12 -1.44 -17.58
C GLY A 516 1.66 -1.62 -16.13
N ARG A 517 0.65 -2.46 -15.88
CA ARG A 517 0.13 -2.79 -14.55
C ARG A 517 0.30 -4.28 -14.27
N LEU A 518 0.77 -4.61 -13.07
CA LEU A 518 0.84 -5.96 -12.56
C LEU A 518 -0.56 -6.47 -12.20
N VAL A 519 -0.95 -7.57 -12.81
CA VAL A 519 -2.25 -8.24 -12.62
C VAL A 519 -2.01 -9.66 -12.15
N ALA A 520 -2.71 -10.06 -11.09
CA ALA A 520 -2.73 -11.43 -10.60
C ALA A 520 -4.02 -12.12 -11.05
N LEU A 521 -3.90 -13.30 -11.66
CA LEU A 521 -5.00 -14.23 -11.90
C LEU A 521 -4.94 -15.29 -10.80
N CYS A 522 -6.01 -15.41 -10.03
CA CYS A 522 -6.09 -16.31 -8.89
C CYS A 522 -7.21 -17.31 -9.08
N VAL A 523 -6.92 -18.59 -8.83
CA VAL A 523 -7.92 -19.63 -8.75
C VAL A 523 -8.34 -19.77 -7.29
N PRO A 524 -9.59 -19.42 -6.92
CA PRO A 524 -10.03 -19.45 -5.52
C PRO A 524 -9.92 -20.86 -4.91
N ALA A 525 -9.67 -20.95 -3.61
CA ALA A 525 -9.84 -22.22 -2.89
C ALA A 525 -11.32 -22.61 -2.78
N ALA A 526 -11.57 -23.89 -2.46
CA ALA A 526 -12.92 -24.42 -2.30
C ALA A 526 -13.74 -23.62 -1.26
N GLY A 527 -14.94 -23.19 -1.64
CA GLY A 527 -15.83 -22.38 -0.80
C GLY A 527 -15.63 -20.86 -0.94
N LEU A 528 -14.79 -20.42 -1.88
CA LEU A 528 -14.53 -19.00 -2.18
C LEU A 528 -14.89 -18.61 -3.63
N GLU A 529 -15.47 -19.52 -4.42
CA GLU A 529 -15.79 -19.32 -5.85
C GLU A 529 -17.03 -18.45 -6.07
N ALA A 530 -17.92 -18.36 -5.08
CA ALA A 530 -19.20 -17.66 -5.23
C ALA A 530 -19.05 -16.12 -5.24
N PRO A 531 -20.01 -15.39 -5.85
CA PRO A 531 -19.86 -13.94 -6.10
C PRO A 531 -19.69 -13.09 -4.83
N ARG A 532 -20.28 -13.50 -3.71
CA ARG A 532 -20.12 -12.79 -2.42
C ARG A 532 -18.74 -13.05 -1.78
N PRO A 533 -18.27 -14.30 -1.63
CA PRO A 533 -16.89 -14.58 -1.23
C PRO A 533 -15.82 -13.96 -2.14
N ALA A 534 -16.06 -13.84 -3.44
CA ALA A 534 -15.10 -13.31 -4.41
C ALA A 534 -14.58 -11.90 -4.07
N ALA A 535 -15.48 -10.96 -3.72
CA ALA A 535 -15.08 -9.60 -3.33
C ALA A 535 -14.30 -9.57 -2.00
N ALA A 536 -14.73 -10.38 -1.02
CA ALA A 536 -14.02 -10.53 0.24
C ALA A 536 -12.61 -11.14 0.05
N LEU A 537 -12.49 -12.10 -0.87
CA LEU A 537 -11.21 -12.72 -1.25
C LEU A 537 -10.27 -11.71 -1.92
N ARG A 538 -10.74 -10.93 -2.92
CA ARG A 538 -9.92 -9.86 -3.53
C ARG A 538 -9.42 -8.86 -2.49
N ALA A 539 -10.31 -8.42 -1.58
CA ALA A 539 -9.94 -7.53 -0.49
C ALA A 539 -8.90 -8.16 0.46
N ALA A 540 -9.00 -9.47 0.72
CA ALA A 540 -8.04 -10.19 1.53
C ALA A 540 -6.67 -10.31 0.88
N LEU A 541 -6.62 -10.64 -0.42
CA LEU A 541 -5.37 -10.71 -1.18
C LEU A 541 -4.68 -9.33 -1.23
N ARG A 542 -5.44 -8.25 -1.46
CA ARG A 542 -4.94 -6.86 -1.37
C ARG A 542 -4.37 -6.54 0.01
N TRP A 543 -5.12 -6.84 1.08
CA TRP A 543 -4.69 -6.60 2.45
C TRP A 543 -3.41 -7.37 2.79
N LEU A 544 -3.31 -8.63 2.38
CA LEU A 544 -2.15 -9.48 2.61
C LEU A 544 -0.92 -8.97 1.84
N ALA A 545 -1.08 -8.61 0.56
CA ALA A 545 -0.01 -8.08 -0.26
C ALA A 545 0.52 -6.74 0.27
N GLY A 546 -0.38 -5.91 0.84
CA GLY A 546 -0.02 -4.68 1.52
C GLY A 546 0.93 -4.87 2.72
N ARG A 547 0.88 -6.03 3.38
CA ARG A 547 1.68 -6.37 4.56
C ARG A 547 2.96 -7.14 4.23
N GLU A 548 2.93 -7.97 3.19
CA GLU A 548 3.98 -8.96 2.96
C GLU A 548 4.73 -8.80 1.64
N MET A 549 4.27 -7.93 0.73
CA MET A 549 4.96 -7.63 -0.52
C MET A 549 5.53 -6.20 -0.57
N PRO A 550 6.68 -5.98 -1.23
CA PRO A 550 7.14 -4.66 -1.64
C PRO A 550 6.09 -3.94 -2.46
N ALA A 551 5.99 -2.61 -2.30
CA ALA A 551 4.99 -1.80 -2.99
C ALA A 551 5.00 -1.98 -4.52
N ALA A 552 6.19 -2.11 -5.13
CA ALA A 552 6.33 -2.29 -6.57
C ALA A 552 5.82 -3.65 -7.07
N MET A 553 5.84 -4.68 -6.22
CA MET A 553 5.44 -6.05 -6.58
C MET A 553 3.98 -6.36 -6.25
N ARG A 554 3.24 -5.44 -5.63
CA ARG A 554 1.82 -5.61 -5.32
C ARG A 554 1.00 -5.56 -6.62
N PRO A 555 0.28 -6.64 -6.99
CA PRO A 555 -0.67 -6.58 -8.08
C PRO A 555 -1.69 -5.46 -7.85
N GLN A 556 -1.94 -4.67 -8.89
CA GLN A 556 -2.98 -3.63 -8.84
C GLN A 556 -4.38 -4.21 -9.05
N ARG A 557 -4.48 -5.40 -9.66
CA ARG A 557 -5.74 -6.14 -9.86
C ARG A 557 -5.59 -7.61 -9.55
N TYR A 558 -6.66 -8.19 -9.01
CA TYR A 558 -6.80 -9.61 -8.71
C TYR A 558 -8.01 -10.15 -9.46
N HIS A 559 -7.78 -10.79 -10.59
CA HIS A 559 -8.82 -11.45 -11.38
C HIS A 559 -9.01 -12.88 -10.89
N LEU A 560 -10.22 -13.22 -10.47
CA LEU A 560 -10.53 -14.58 -10.06
C LEU A 560 -10.94 -15.39 -11.29
N VAL A 561 -10.32 -16.54 -11.49
CA VAL A 561 -10.58 -17.44 -12.63
C VAL A 561 -10.87 -18.86 -12.14
N ASP A 562 -11.67 -19.61 -12.89
CA ASP A 562 -12.01 -20.99 -12.53
C ASP A 562 -10.81 -21.94 -12.68
N ALA A 563 -9.96 -21.68 -13.67
CA ALA A 563 -8.74 -22.42 -13.94
C ALA A 563 -7.71 -21.54 -14.67
N LEU A 564 -6.43 -21.87 -14.48
CA LEU A 564 -5.35 -21.30 -15.28
C LEU A 564 -5.17 -22.09 -16.57
N PRO A 565 -4.85 -21.42 -17.69
CA PRO A 565 -4.66 -22.09 -18.97
C PRO A 565 -3.34 -22.86 -18.91
N LEU A 566 -3.36 -24.14 -19.29
CA LEU A 566 -2.18 -25.00 -19.31
C LEU A 566 -1.87 -25.46 -20.75
N THR A 567 -0.59 -25.62 -21.06
CA THR A 567 -0.11 -26.24 -22.30
C THR A 567 -0.38 -27.76 -22.28
N ALA A 568 -0.21 -28.43 -23.42
CA ALA A 568 -0.28 -29.90 -23.48
C ALA A 568 0.75 -30.60 -22.57
N SER A 569 1.84 -29.93 -22.20
CA SER A 569 2.83 -30.40 -21.25
C SER A 569 2.47 -30.13 -19.78
N GLY A 570 1.31 -29.53 -19.50
CA GLY A 570 0.86 -29.19 -18.15
C GLY A 570 1.49 -27.93 -17.56
N LYS A 571 2.25 -27.15 -18.35
CA LYS A 571 2.84 -25.88 -17.94
C LYS A 571 1.86 -24.72 -18.14
N LEU A 572 2.04 -23.60 -17.45
CA LEU A 572 1.19 -22.41 -17.61
C LEU A 572 1.29 -21.84 -19.04
N ALA A 573 0.17 -21.79 -19.77
CA ALA A 573 0.09 -21.23 -21.11
C ALA A 573 -0.03 -19.71 -21.06
N ARG A 574 1.08 -19.02 -20.74
CA ARG A 574 1.10 -17.57 -20.47
C ARG A 574 0.55 -16.69 -21.60
N GLY A 575 0.78 -17.07 -22.86
CA GLY A 575 0.25 -16.34 -24.02
C GLY A 575 -1.29 -16.27 -24.07
N GLN A 576 -1.98 -17.11 -23.30
CA GLN A 576 -3.45 -17.11 -23.21
C GLN A 576 -3.98 -16.27 -22.03
N LEU A 577 -3.10 -15.80 -21.12
CA LEU A 577 -3.53 -15.03 -19.95
C LEU A 577 -4.14 -13.68 -20.33
N GLU A 578 -3.58 -13.00 -21.33
CA GLU A 578 -4.16 -11.74 -21.84
C GLU A 578 -5.56 -11.96 -22.43
N GLY A 579 -5.75 -13.07 -23.15
CA GLY A 579 -7.06 -13.46 -23.68
C GLY A 579 -8.10 -13.66 -22.57
N LEU A 580 -7.72 -14.26 -21.44
CA LEU A 580 -8.61 -14.39 -20.27
C LEU A 580 -8.96 -13.05 -19.64
N LEU A 581 -8.00 -12.12 -19.56
CA LEU A 581 -8.24 -10.79 -19.03
C LEU A 581 -9.16 -9.95 -19.93
N LEU A 582 -9.01 -10.06 -21.25
CA LEU A 582 -9.85 -9.36 -22.22
C LEU A 582 -11.25 -9.98 -22.35
N ALA A 583 -11.36 -11.32 -22.26
CA ALA A 583 -12.65 -12.03 -22.34
C ALA A 583 -13.53 -11.81 -21.10
N GLY A 584 -12.94 -11.47 -19.94
CA GLY A 584 -13.69 -11.08 -18.75
C GLY A 584 -14.39 -9.72 -18.86
N GLY A 585 -14.06 -8.89 -19.87
CA GLY A 585 -14.47 -7.49 -19.95
C GLY A 585 -13.69 -6.59 -18.99
N GLU A 586 -13.63 -5.28 -19.28
CA GLU A 586 -12.93 -4.29 -18.44
C GLU A 586 -13.48 -4.25 -16.99
N ASP A 587 -14.69 -4.77 -16.79
CA ASP A 587 -15.43 -4.82 -15.52
C ASP A 587 -15.18 -6.09 -14.68
N ALA A 588 -14.56 -7.17 -15.20
CA ALA A 588 -14.34 -8.40 -14.40
C ALA A 588 -13.32 -8.23 -13.25
N GLY A 589 -12.64 -7.08 -13.19
CA GLY A 589 -11.79 -6.67 -12.06
C GLY A 589 -12.26 -5.39 -11.36
N ALA A 590 -13.33 -4.74 -11.85
CA ALA A 590 -13.96 -3.61 -11.19
C ALA A 590 -15.08 -4.16 -10.30
N ASP A 591 -14.84 -4.23 -8.99
CA ASP A 591 -15.87 -4.64 -8.04
C ASP A 591 -17.13 -3.75 -8.22
N GLU A 592 -18.32 -4.33 -8.03
CA GLU A 592 -19.60 -3.63 -7.76
C GLU A 592 -19.47 -2.56 -6.63
N GLU A 593 -18.32 -2.48 -5.94
CA GLU A 593 -17.96 -1.42 -4.99
C GLU A 593 -17.96 -0.02 -5.62
N ALA A 594 -17.78 0.14 -6.94
CA ALA A 594 -18.01 1.43 -7.61
C ALA A 594 -19.47 1.90 -7.39
N GLY A 595 -20.46 1.01 -7.49
CA GLY A 595 -21.88 1.38 -7.33
C GLY A 595 -22.34 1.71 -5.90
N ALA A 596 -21.50 1.50 -4.87
CA ALA A 596 -21.92 1.59 -3.47
C ALA A 596 -21.69 2.97 -2.81
N GLY A 597 -20.89 3.84 -3.43
CA GLY A 597 -20.54 5.16 -2.89
C GLY A 597 -21.53 6.28 -3.22
N GLY A 598 -22.22 6.17 -4.35
CA GLY A 598 -22.88 7.32 -4.96
C GLY A 598 -21.86 8.29 -5.59
N PRO A 599 -22.34 9.27 -6.37
CA PRO A 599 -21.50 10.29 -6.96
C PRO A 599 -20.77 11.12 -5.88
N PRO A 600 -19.73 11.89 -6.25
CA PRO A 600 -19.11 12.85 -5.35
C PRO A 600 -20.19 13.73 -4.73
N ALA A 601 -20.12 13.91 -3.41
CA ALA A 601 -21.19 14.51 -2.63
C ALA A 601 -20.80 15.87 -2.04
N THR A 602 -19.57 16.32 -2.24
CA THR A 602 -19.09 17.63 -1.79
C THR A 602 -18.29 18.29 -2.89
N ARG A 603 -18.20 19.62 -2.88
CA ARG A 603 -17.40 20.40 -3.83
C ARG A 603 -15.93 19.95 -3.87
N MET A 604 -15.36 19.56 -2.72
CA MET A 604 -14.00 19.03 -2.68
C MET A 604 -13.91 17.62 -3.30
N GLU A 605 -14.92 16.77 -3.10
CA GLU A 605 -15.00 15.47 -3.77
C GLU A 605 -15.10 15.65 -5.29
N ASP A 606 -15.88 16.62 -5.81
CA ASP A 606 -15.94 16.95 -7.24
C ASP A 606 -14.58 17.43 -7.79
N ILE A 607 -13.93 18.32 -7.04
CA ILE A 607 -12.62 18.86 -7.43
C ILE A 607 -11.59 17.74 -7.59
N VAL A 608 -11.56 16.80 -6.63
CA VAL A 608 -10.68 15.63 -6.64
C VAL A 608 -11.09 14.66 -7.75
N ALA A 609 -12.39 14.40 -7.93
CA ALA A 609 -12.90 13.50 -8.96
C ALA A 609 -12.49 13.96 -10.37
N GLU A 610 -12.67 15.23 -10.71
CA GLU A 610 -12.26 15.75 -12.01
C GLU A 610 -10.74 15.66 -12.22
N ALA A 611 -9.95 15.91 -11.18
CA ALA A 611 -8.49 15.77 -11.27
C ALA A 611 -8.09 14.31 -11.52
N TRP A 612 -8.74 13.36 -10.84
CA TRP A 612 -8.53 11.93 -11.05
C TRP A 612 -8.94 11.50 -12.45
N ALA A 613 -10.14 11.87 -12.91
CA ALA A 613 -10.63 11.49 -14.23
C ALA A 613 -9.69 11.92 -15.34
N ALA A 614 -9.17 13.15 -15.27
CA ALA A 614 -8.27 13.68 -16.27
C ALA A 614 -6.90 12.97 -16.28
N GLU A 615 -6.30 12.73 -15.11
CA GLU A 615 -4.94 12.16 -15.03
C GLU A 615 -4.92 10.63 -15.16
N LEU A 616 -6.03 9.96 -14.86
CA LEU A 616 -6.22 8.52 -15.07
C LEU A 616 -6.76 8.21 -16.48
N ALA A 617 -6.98 9.23 -17.32
CA ALA A 617 -7.56 9.12 -18.66
C ALA A 617 -8.90 8.34 -18.67
N LEU A 618 -9.75 8.58 -17.66
CA LEU A 618 -11.07 7.98 -17.57
C LEU A 618 -12.05 8.76 -18.47
N SER A 619 -12.95 8.05 -19.16
CA SER A 619 -13.99 8.70 -19.97
C SER A 619 -14.86 9.61 -19.10
N ALA A 620 -15.26 10.78 -19.61
CA ALA A 620 -16.20 11.68 -18.93
C ALA A 620 -17.55 11.01 -18.59
N SER A 621 -17.90 9.92 -19.27
CA SER A 621 -19.08 9.09 -19.02
C SER A 621 -18.93 8.10 -17.85
N SER A 622 -17.74 7.94 -17.26
CA SER A 622 -17.47 6.88 -16.27
C SER A 622 -17.95 7.22 -14.85
N GLY A 623 -18.40 8.45 -14.58
CA GLY A 623 -18.98 8.89 -13.30
C GLY A 623 -18.23 8.36 -12.07
N LEU A 624 -17.08 8.99 -11.74
CA LEU A 624 -16.27 8.59 -10.59
C LEU A 624 -17.08 8.55 -9.30
N GLN A 625 -16.90 7.49 -8.54
CA GLN A 625 -17.68 7.23 -7.34
C GLN A 625 -16.88 7.70 -6.13
N ARG A 626 -17.55 8.23 -5.11
CA ARG A 626 -16.84 8.83 -3.97
C ARG A 626 -15.97 7.84 -3.17
N LEU A 627 -16.26 6.54 -3.26
CA LEU A 627 -15.49 5.47 -2.63
C LEU A 627 -14.51 4.78 -3.58
N ALA A 628 -14.33 5.31 -4.80
CA ALA A 628 -13.41 4.75 -5.76
C ALA A 628 -11.97 4.77 -5.21
N ASP A 629 -11.27 3.66 -5.40
CA ASP A 629 -9.89 3.49 -4.97
C ASP A 629 -8.93 3.90 -6.09
N PHE A 630 -7.98 4.77 -5.72
CA PHE A 630 -6.99 5.36 -6.59
C PHE A 630 -6.17 4.29 -7.31
N ALA A 631 -5.72 3.25 -6.61
CA ALA A 631 -4.89 2.21 -7.20
C ALA A 631 -5.67 1.32 -8.18
N GLU A 632 -6.95 1.05 -7.89
CA GLU A 632 -7.81 0.20 -8.73
C GLU A 632 -8.16 0.84 -10.07
N LEU A 633 -8.33 2.17 -10.06
CA LEU A 633 -8.49 2.97 -11.26
C LEU A 633 -7.19 3.09 -12.07
N GLY A 634 -6.09 2.54 -11.56
CA GLY A 634 -4.78 2.55 -12.21
C GLY A 634 -3.85 3.64 -11.73
N GLY A 635 -4.17 4.27 -10.61
CA GLY A 635 -3.35 5.26 -9.94
C GLY A 635 -2.06 4.68 -9.39
N HIS A 636 -1.03 5.51 -9.40
CA HIS A 636 0.29 5.21 -8.86
C HIS A 636 1.01 6.51 -8.51
N SER A 637 2.22 6.44 -7.94
CA SER A 637 2.98 7.60 -7.46
C SER A 637 3.11 8.75 -8.47
N ILE A 638 3.32 8.46 -9.76
CA ILE A 638 3.43 9.48 -10.82
C ILE A 638 2.07 10.09 -11.15
N VAL A 639 1.02 9.28 -11.25
CA VAL A 639 -0.35 9.80 -11.47
C VAL A 639 -0.82 10.59 -10.26
N ALA A 640 -0.51 10.13 -9.04
CA ALA A 640 -0.83 10.80 -7.79
C ALA A 640 -0.23 12.19 -7.78
N LEU A 641 1.02 12.29 -8.21
CA LEU A 641 1.70 13.56 -8.37
C LEU A 641 1.05 14.49 -9.38
N ARG A 642 0.69 13.98 -10.57
CA ARG A 642 0.03 14.81 -11.58
C ARG A 642 -1.32 15.33 -11.06
N ILE A 643 -2.06 14.48 -10.35
CA ILE A 643 -3.30 14.84 -9.65
C ILE A 643 -3.02 15.93 -8.61
N CYS A 644 -2.07 15.73 -7.71
CA CYS A 644 -1.70 16.70 -6.68
C CYS A 644 -1.30 18.05 -7.28
N ARG A 645 -0.54 18.05 -8.37
CA ARG A 645 -0.16 19.27 -9.09
C ARG A 645 -1.38 19.96 -9.73
N ARG A 646 -2.25 19.20 -10.39
CA ARG A 646 -3.50 19.73 -10.97
C ARG A 646 -4.41 20.32 -9.88
N LEU A 647 -4.50 19.65 -8.73
CA LEU A 647 -5.25 20.14 -7.58
C LEU A 647 -4.63 21.41 -7.00
N ALA A 648 -3.30 21.47 -6.88
CA ALA A 648 -2.61 22.67 -6.43
C ALA A 648 -2.89 23.88 -7.34
N LEU A 649 -2.86 23.68 -8.67
CA LEU A 649 -3.19 24.73 -9.64
C LEU A 649 -4.66 25.16 -9.53
N ARG A 650 -5.59 24.20 -9.51
CA ARG A 650 -7.03 24.48 -9.45
C ARG A 650 -7.46 25.16 -8.15
N LEU A 651 -6.89 24.72 -7.03
CA LEU A 651 -7.15 25.32 -5.72
C LEU A 651 -6.44 26.70 -5.59
N GLY A 652 -5.33 26.91 -6.29
CA GLY A 652 -4.67 28.23 -6.41
C GLY A 652 -5.45 29.23 -7.27
N GLU A 653 -5.94 28.82 -8.44
CA GLU A 653 -6.71 29.67 -9.38
C GLU A 653 -8.07 30.10 -8.82
N ALA A 654 -8.73 29.23 -8.05
CA ALA A 654 -9.96 29.59 -7.32
C ALA A 654 -9.75 30.74 -6.32
N GLY A 655 -8.52 30.90 -5.78
CA GLY A 655 -8.15 32.02 -4.91
C GLY A 655 -7.96 33.34 -5.66
N ALA A 656 -7.41 33.29 -6.88
CA ALA A 656 -7.23 34.49 -7.71
C ALA A 656 -8.58 35.08 -8.19
N SER A 657 -9.59 34.23 -8.39
CA SER A 657 -10.95 34.68 -8.77
C SER A 657 -11.72 35.34 -7.62
N ALA A 658 -11.41 35.00 -6.35
CA ALA A 658 -12.05 35.63 -5.18
C ALA A 658 -11.33 36.93 -4.77
N ALA A 659 -10.00 36.97 -4.93
CA ALA A 659 -9.18 38.16 -4.63
C ALA A 659 -9.31 39.28 -5.67
N ALA A 660 -9.77 38.99 -6.89
CA ALA A 660 -10.01 40.01 -7.93
C ALA A 660 -11.16 41.01 -7.62
N ALA A 661 -11.79 40.91 -6.46
CA ALA A 661 -12.80 41.86 -5.98
C ALA A 661 -12.25 42.96 -5.06
N ASP A 662 -11.00 42.89 -4.59
CA ASP A 662 -10.36 43.97 -3.83
C ASP A 662 -9.00 44.31 -4.44
N LYS A 663 -8.91 45.53 -4.97
CA LYS A 663 -7.65 46.10 -5.44
C LYS A 663 -6.92 46.63 -4.22
N ASP A 664 -5.82 45.97 -3.87
CA ASP A 664 -4.59 46.50 -3.24
C ASP A 664 -4.02 45.42 -2.30
N ASP A 665 -3.14 44.54 -2.80
CA ASP A 665 -1.91 44.18 -2.07
C ASP A 665 -0.97 43.21 -2.84
N GLU A 666 0.31 43.55 -2.80
CA GLU A 666 1.45 42.72 -3.23
C GLU A 666 1.71 41.61 -2.20
N ALA A 667 0.97 40.49 -2.24
CA ALA A 667 1.26 39.34 -1.37
C ALA A 667 0.84 37.98 -1.95
N LEU A 668 1.21 37.65 -3.20
CA LEU A 668 0.81 36.40 -3.87
C LEU A 668 1.74 35.18 -3.60
N GLY A 669 2.36 35.11 -2.43
CA GLY A 669 3.28 34.01 -2.06
C GLY A 669 2.82 33.08 -0.91
N GLY A 670 1.79 33.45 -0.14
CA GLY A 670 1.45 32.78 1.13
C GLY A 670 0.52 31.57 1.05
N ASP A 671 -0.47 31.58 0.16
CA ASP A 671 -1.65 30.69 0.26
C ASP A 671 -1.41 29.25 -0.26
N LEU A 672 -0.33 29.00 -1.00
CA LEU A 672 0.05 27.65 -1.46
C LEU A 672 0.95 26.88 -0.47
N GLY A 673 1.56 27.58 0.48
CA GLY A 673 2.48 26.97 1.46
C GLY A 673 1.77 26.04 2.44
N GLU A 674 0.55 26.38 2.85
CA GLU A 674 -0.23 25.61 3.84
C GLU A 674 -0.80 24.30 3.28
N LEU A 675 -1.08 24.25 1.98
CA LEU A 675 -1.60 23.05 1.30
C LEU A 675 -0.48 22.15 0.73
N ALA A 676 0.78 22.57 0.76
CA ALA A 676 1.90 21.80 0.18
C ALA A 676 2.11 20.43 0.84
N GLY A 677 1.91 20.33 2.16
CA GLY A 677 1.94 19.06 2.91
C GLY A 677 0.72 18.17 2.60
N PRO A 678 -0.52 18.65 2.78
CA PRO A 678 -1.74 17.90 2.49
C PRO A 678 -1.90 17.45 1.01
N LEU A 679 -1.37 18.23 0.07
CA LEU A 679 -1.33 17.89 -1.36
C LEU A 679 -0.13 16.99 -1.72
N ALA A 680 0.61 16.46 -0.76
CA ALA A 680 1.74 15.61 -1.09
C ALA A 680 1.27 14.25 -1.67
N PRO A 681 1.95 13.69 -2.69
CA PRO A 681 1.55 12.44 -3.32
C PRO A 681 1.44 11.26 -2.35
N HIS A 682 2.26 11.24 -1.29
CA HIS A 682 2.21 10.19 -0.27
C HIS A 682 0.92 10.24 0.57
N GLU A 683 0.29 11.40 0.75
CA GLU A 683 -0.98 11.52 1.48
C GLU A 683 -2.16 10.95 0.67
N LEU A 684 -2.14 11.08 -0.67
CA LEU A 684 -3.06 10.40 -1.58
C LEU A 684 -2.82 8.88 -1.58
N LEU A 685 -1.57 8.43 -1.64
CA LEU A 685 -1.24 7.01 -1.56
C LEU A 685 -1.62 6.38 -0.21
N ARG A 686 -1.58 7.16 0.89
CA ARG A 686 -2.07 6.75 2.22
C ARG A 686 -3.59 6.74 2.33
N ARG A 687 -4.28 7.58 1.55
CA ARG A 687 -5.74 7.70 1.53
C ARG A 687 -6.25 7.44 0.11
N PRO A 688 -6.20 6.18 -0.34
CA PRO A 688 -6.45 5.86 -1.73
C PRO A 688 -7.92 6.03 -2.11
N ARG A 689 -8.85 6.29 -1.19
CA ARG A 689 -10.26 6.55 -1.52
C ARG A 689 -10.50 8.02 -1.80
N LEU A 690 -11.24 8.30 -2.86
CA LEU A 690 -11.55 9.66 -3.31
C LEU A 690 -12.11 10.55 -2.19
N ALA A 691 -13.15 10.08 -1.48
CA ALA A 691 -13.76 10.82 -0.37
C ALA A 691 -12.81 11.03 0.83
N ASP A 692 -11.94 10.06 1.12
CA ASP A 692 -11.01 10.17 2.24
C ASP A 692 -9.89 11.17 1.94
N TYR A 693 -9.41 11.20 0.69
CA TYR A 693 -8.45 12.19 0.23
C TYR A 693 -9.07 13.59 0.14
N ALA A 694 -10.30 13.70 -0.40
CA ALA A 694 -11.04 14.95 -0.44
C ALA A 694 -11.30 15.51 0.97
N ALA A 695 -11.71 14.67 1.92
CA ALA A 695 -11.90 15.07 3.31
C ALA A 695 -10.58 15.52 3.98
N HIS A 696 -9.47 14.86 3.67
CA HIS A 696 -8.15 15.28 4.13
C HIS A 696 -7.78 16.67 3.61
N LEU A 697 -7.98 16.94 2.31
CA LEU A 697 -7.73 18.25 1.73
C LEU A 697 -8.65 19.33 2.33
N ALA A 698 -9.93 19.04 2.51
CA ALA A 698 -10.88 19.96 3.12
C ALA A 698 -10.50 20.33 4.57
N ALA A 699 -10.01 19.35 5.35
CA ALA A 699 -9.61 19.56 6.74
C ALA A 699 -8.35 20.43 6.89
N HIS A 700 -7.52 20.53 5.85
CA HIS A 700 -6.28 21.32 5.85
C HIS A 700 -6.36 22.55 4.93
N ALA A 701 -7.54 22.85 4.38
CA ALA A 701 -7.77 24.12 3.70
C ALA A 701 -7.84 25.27 4.72
N PRO A 702 -7.35 26.49 4.38
CA PRO A 702 -7.42 27.65 5.26
C PRO A 702 -8.84 27.90 5.80
N LEU A 703 -8.97 28.34 7.06
CA LEU A 703 -10.25 28.55 7.76
C LEU A 703 -11.25 29.41 6.98
N ALA A 704 -10.78 30.41 6.22
CA ALA A 704 -11.62 31.25 5.36
C ALA A 704 -12.31 30.46 4.22
N ARG A 705 -11.70 29.36 3.75
CA ARG A 705 -12.22 28.48 2.69
C ARG A 705 -13.01 27.29 3.22
N GLN A 706 -12.85 26.92 4.50
CA GLN A 706 -13.63 25.83 5.10
C GLN A 706 -15.13 26.15 5.07
N ALA A 707 -15.54 27.42 5.20
CA ALA A 707 -16.94 27.83 5.11
C ALA A 707 -17.54 27.62 3.71
N GLU A 708 -16.85 28.02 2.63
CA GLU A 708 -17.32 27.83 1.23
C GLU A 708 -17.23 26.38 0.73
N LEU A 709 -16.39 25.54 1.35
CA LEU A 709 -16.18 24.14 0.98
C LEU A 709 -17.03 23.15 1.81
N LEU A 710 -17.57 23.59 2.95
CA LEU A 710 -18.43 22.79 3.85
C LEU A 710 -19.93 23.10 3.72
N GLU A 711 -20.32 24.11 2.94
CA GLU A 711 -21.71 24.34 2.56
C GLU A 711 -22.20 23.28 1.57
N ASP A 712 -22.47 22.07 2.08
CA ASP A 712 -23.47 21.13 1.55
C ASP A 712 -23.68 19.89 2.45
N LEU A 713 -23.49 20.03 3.77
CA LEU A 713 -23.91 19.00 4.74
C LEU A 713 -25.39 19.08 5.15
N ALA A 714 -26.18 19.97 4.52
CA ALA A 714 -27.57 20.22 4.89
C ALA A 714 -28.51 20.40 3.68
N ALA A 715 -28.62 19.40 2.81
CA ALA A 715 -29.76 19.31 1.88
C ALA A 715 -30.25 17.86 1.73
N PRO A 716 -31.39 17.49 2.36
CA PRO A 716 -32.11 16.29 1.94
C PRO A 716 -32.90 16.59 0.67
N GLY A 717 -32.54 15.90 -0.42
CA GLY A 717 -33.29 15.92 -1.66
C GLY A 717 -34.71 15.36 -1.48
N ALA A 718 -35.70 16.20 -1.71
CA ALA A 718 -37.07 15.80 -2.04
C ALA A 718 -37.73 16.92 -2.86
N GLN A 719 -37.81 16.73 -4.18
CA GLN A 719 -38.78 17.44 -5.02
C GLN A 719 -39.80 16.41 -5.53
N ALA A 720 -41.01 16.46 -4.98
CA ALA A 720 -42.27 16.21 -5.69
C ALA A 720 -43.46 16.43 -4.72
N GLY A 721 -44.43 17.25 -5.12
CA GLY A 721 -45.79 17.23 -4.56
C GLY A 721 -46.21 18.49 -3.82
N THR A 722 -46.95 19.33 -4.52
CA THR A 722 -47.54 20.62 -4.16
C THR A 722 -48.72 20.57 -3.16
N GLU A 723 -48.93 21.73 -2.54
CA GLU A 723 -50.20 22.33 -2.05
C GLU A 723 -50.72 22.04 -0.62
N GLY A 724 -50.87 23.12 0.17
CA GLY A 724 -51.89 23.19 1.24
C GLY A 724 -51.56 23.95 2.55
N ALA A 725 -51.57 25.28 2.51
CA ALA A 725 -52.04 26.22 3.55
C ALA A 725 -51.36 26.35 4.96
N SER A 726 -50.66 27.50 5.10
CA SER A 726 -50.71 28.55 6.15
C SER A 726 -50.38 28.33 7.65
N PRO A 727 -49.91 29.40 8.34
CA PRO A 727 -48.91 29.34 9.43
C PRO A 727 -49.48 29.69 10.81
N CYS A 728 -48.73 29.41 11.89
CA CYS A 728 -48.65 30.34 13.03
C CYS A 728 -47.54 30.01 14.05
N ALA A 729 -46.71 31.04 14.28
CA ALA A 729 -46.14 31.52 15.54
C ALA A 729 -45.27 30.59 16.41
N ALA A 730 -43.97 30.92 16.41
CA ALA A 730 -43.05 30.68 17.52
C ALA A 730 -43.44 31.51 18.76
N PRO A 731 -42.99 31.08 19.96
CA PRO A 731 -42.45 32.02 20.92
C PRO A 731 -41.00 31.68 21.29
N GLN A 732 -40.22 32.75 21.37
CA GLN A 732 -38.85 32.85 21.84
C GLN A 732 -38.75 32.81 23.38
N PRO A 733 -37.52 32.72 23.94
CA PRO A 733 -37.23 32.08 25.22
C PRO A 733 -37.20 33.05 26.41
N GLY A 734 -37.31 32.50 27.61
CA GLY A 734 -36.99 33.18 28.87
C GLY A 734 -36.53 32.18 29.92
N GLY A 735 -35.30 32.36 30.43
CA GLY A 735 -34.85 31.79 31.71
C GLY A 735 -35.49 32.53 32.90
N PRO A 736 -35.07 32.33 34.18
CA PRO A 736 -33.71 31.97 34.61
C PRO A 736 -33.60 30.93 35.76
N ALA A 737 -32.34 30.71 36.17
CA ALA A 737 -31.76 29.93 37.26
C ALA A 737 -32.52 29.76 38.59
N ALA A 738 -32.32 28.62 39.27
CA ALA A 738 -31.49 28.49 40.50
C ALA A 738 -31.79 27.20 41.33
N GLU A 739 -30.71 26.65 41.89
CA GLU A 739 -30.58 26.04 43.24
C GLU A 739 -31.07 24.61 43.61
N THR A 740 -30.04 23.78 43.87
CA THR A 740 -29.76 22.90 45.04
C THR A 740 -30.77 21.87 45.57
N ALA A 741 -30.30 20.62 45.68
CA ALA A 741 -30.40 19.79 46.89
C ALA A 741 -29.45 18.57 46.81
N GLU A 742 -28.52 18.50 47.75
CA GLU A 742 -27.68 17.34 48.09
C GLU A 742 -28.50 16.24 48.80
N ALA A 743 -28.11 14.97 48.62
CA ALA A 743 -27.73 14.02 49.69
C ALA A 743 -27.92 12.56 49.26
N GLY A 744 -26.89 11.72 49.55
CA GLY A 744 -27.07 10.28 49.78
C GLY A 744 -26.09 9.37 49.06
N GLU A 745 -24.86 9.25 49.59
CA GLU A 745 -23.94 8.14 49.33
C GLU A 745 -24.51 6.82 49.85
N GLU A 746 -24.38 5.74 49.07
CA GLU A 746 -24.05 4.41 49.61
C GLU A 746 -23.25 3.63 48.57
N ALA A 747 -22.05 3.23 48.98
CA ALA A 747 -21.01 2.60 48.17
C ALA A 747 -21.27 1.11 47.93
N GLY A 748 -21.05 0.66 46.70
CA GLY A 748 -20.84 -0.74 46.34
C GLY A 748 -19.71 -0.81 45.31
N GLU A 749 -18.56 -1.32 45.74
CA GLU A 749 -17.33 -1.47 44.95
C GLU A 749 -17.58 -2.23 43.63
N ALA A 750 -17.25 -1.58 42.50
CA ALA A 750 -17.01 -2.24 41.23
C ALA A 750 -15.51 -2.58 41.11
N PRO A 751 -15.14 -3.79 40.65
CA PRO A 751 -13.74 -4.15 40.49
C PRO A 751 -13.07 -3.30 39.40
N PRO A 752 -11.76 -3.03 39.51
CA PRO A 752 -11.08 -2.09 38.63
C PRO A 752 -11.12 -2.58 37.18
N LEU A 753 -11.56 -1.70 36.28
CA LEU A 753 -11.35 -1.84 34.84
C LEU A 753 -9.85 -1.92 34.59
N GLY A 754 -9.40 -3.07 34.09
CA GLY A 754 -8.04 -3.24 33.58
C GLY A 754 -7.71 -2.24 32.46
N PRO A 755 -6.43 -2.07 32.13
CA PRO A 755 -5.97 -1.02 31.22
C PRO A 755 -6.68 -1.11 29.87
N ALA A 756 -7.00 0.05 29.29
CA ALA A 756 -7.65 0.17 28.00
C ALA A 756 -6.84 -0.58 26.93
N ALA A 757 -7.49 -1.56 26.28
CA ALA A 757 -6.96 -2.41 25.21
C ALA A 757 -6.72 -1.65 23.88
N GLY A 758 -6.21 -0.41 23.96
CA GLY A 758 -5.97 0.47 22.82
C GLY A 758 -4.55 0.42 22.26
N GLU A 759 -3.55 -0.04 23.03
CA GLU A 759 -2.14 0.09 22.65
C GLU A 759 -1.46 -1.24 22.21
N GLU A 760 -2.04 -2.41 22.48
CA GLU A 760 -1.48 -3.70 22.02
C GLU A 760 -2.02 -4.19 20.66
N ALA A 761 -3.01 -3.51 20.07
CA ALA A 761 -3.72 -3.96 18.87
C ALA A 761 -2.97 -3.73 17.53
N ASP A 762 -1.88 -2.95 17.53
CA ASP A 762 -1.17 -2.62 16.27
C ASP A 762 -0.23 -3.75 15.79
N ALA A 763 0.09 -4.73 16.63
CA ALA A 763 0.95 -5.85 16.25
C ALA A 763 0.19 -7.03 15.59
N ALA A 764 -1.09 -7.24 15.92
CA ALA A 764 -1.87 -8.42 15.52
C ALA A 764 -3.19 -8.05 14.81
N GLY A 765 -3.11 -7.81 13.50
CA GLY A 765 -4.29 -7.76 12.62
C GLY A 765 -4.89 -6.39 12.30
N GLY A 766 -4.71 -5.36 13.15
CA GLY A 766 -5.12 -3.97 12.89
C GLY A 766 -6.62 -3.75 12.57
N ALA A 767 -7.06 -2.49 12.52
CA ALA A 767 -8.46 -2.14 12.25
C ALA A 767 -8.98 -2.64 10.89
N ASP A 768 -8.09 -2.77 9.89
CA ASP A 768 -8.44 -3.20 8.53
C ASP A 768 -8.63 -4.73 8.43
N GLY A 769 -7.87 -5.51 9.20
CA GLY A 769 -8.06 -6.96 9.29
C GLY A 769 -9.40 -7.31 9.92
N VAL A 770 -9.80 -6.58 10.96
CA VAL A 770 -11.13 -6.74 11.59
C VAL A 770 -12.24 -6.37 10.60
N ALA A 771 -12.11 -5.27 9.85
CA ALA A 771 -13.08 -4.89 8.82
C ALA A 771 -13.21 -5.96 7.71
N LEU A 772 -12.11 -6.61 7.34
CA LEU A 772 -12.11 -7.72 6.39
C LEU A 772 -12.80 -8.97 6.97
N LEU A 773 -12.56 -9.28 8.24
CA LEU A 773 -13.22 -10.39 8.94
C LEU A 773 -14.75 -10.19 8.99
N HIS A 774 -15.23 -8.96 9.20
CA HIS A 774 -16.66 -8.62 9.07
C HIS A 774 -17.21 -8.91 7.67
N ARG A 775 -16.46 -8.60 6.61
CA ARG A 775 -16.86 -8.88 5.23
C ARG A 775 -16.90 -10.38 4.94
N ALA A 776 -15.88 -11.12 5.37
CA ALA A 776 -15.83 -12.58 5.25
C ALA A 776 -17.00 -13.25 5.99
N ALA A 777 -17.27 -12.80 7.22
CA ALA A 777 -18.39 -13.26 8.05
C ALA A 777 -19.74 -13.05 7.34
N ALA A 778 -19.99 -11.85 6.81
CA ALA A 778 -21.21 -11.53 6.08
C ALA A 778 -21.35 -12.27 4.74
N ALA A 779 -20.22 -12.56 4.08
CA ALA A 779 -20.18 -13.24 2.78
C ALA A 779 -20.36 -14.77 2.87
N GLY A 780 -20.26 -15.36 4.07
CA GLY A 780 -20.27 -16.83 4.22
C GLY A 780 -18.90 -17.48 3.96
N ALA A 781 -17.82 -16.71 3.90
CA ALA A 781 -16.50 -17.16 3.47
C ALA A 781 -15.71 -17.81 4.62
N VAL A 782 -16.13 -18.99 5.08
CA VAL A 782 -15.51 -19.71 6.21
C VAL A 782 -13.99 -19.92 6.05
N PRO A 783 -13.47 -20.36 4.89
CA PRO A 783 -12.01 -20.50 4.71
C PRO A 783 -11.25 -19.19 4.96
N LEU A 784 -11.83 -18.06 4.58
CA LEU A 784 -11.25 -16.74 4.80
C LEU A 784 -11.34 -16.30 6.27
N ILE A 785 -12.43 -16.63 6.97
CA ILE A 785 -12.55 -16.41 8.42
C ILE A 785 -11.44 -17.15 9.18
N ASP A 786 -11.27 -18.45 8.89
CA ASP A 786 -10.24 -19.28 9.50
C ASP A 786 -8.84 -18.75 9.20
N PHE A 787 -8.59 -18.32 7.96
CA PHE A 787 -7.32 -17.71 7.55
C PHE A 787 -7.00 -16.44 8.34
N LEU A 788 -7.96 -15.50 8.44
CA LEU A 788 -7.73 -14.22 9.11
C LEU A 788 -7.48 -14.38 10.61
N VAL A 789 -8.24 -15.25 11.28
CA VAL A 789 -8.06 -15.51 12.71
C VAL A 789 -6.73 -16.22 12.97
N ALA A 790 -6.31 -17.15 12.10
CA ALA A 790 -4.99 -17.77 12.19
C ALA A 790 -3.83 -16.76 12.00
N ARG A 791 -4.07 -15.64 11.31
CA ARG A 791 -3.13 -14.52 11.15
C ARG A 791 -3.23 -13.46 12.26
N GLY A 792 -3.91 -13.79 13.36
CA GLY A 792 -3.99 -12.94 14.54
C GLY A 792 -5.08 -11.89 14.50
N VAL A 793 -6.00 -11.90 13.53
CA VAL A 793 -7.18 -11.02 13.57
C VAL A 793 -8.14 -11.53 14.66
N PRO A 794 -8.51 -10.71 15.65
CA PRO A 794 -9.37 -11.17 16.74
C PRO A 794 -10.77 -11.50 16.24
N ALA A 795 -11.28 -12.70 16.58
CA ALA A 795 -12.62 -13.15 16.21
C ALA A 795 -13.73 -12.26 16.80
N ASP A 796 -13.46 -11.66 17.97
CA ASP A 796 -14.32 -10.69 18.67
C ASP A 796 -13.90 -9.22 18.41
N GLY A 797 -13.03 -8.98 17.42
CA GLY A 797 -12.55 -7.65 17.08
C GLY A 797 -13.71 -6.70 16.78
N HIS A 798 -13.75 -5.55 17.44
CA HIS A 798 -14.75 -4.53 17.19
C HIS A 798 -14.24 -3.54 16.15
N CYS A 799 -14.99 -3.28 15.07
CA CYS A 799 -14.60 -2.31 14.05
C CYS A 799 -15.55 -1.11 14.02
N CYS A 800 -14.97 0.10 13.92
CA CYS A 800 -15.79 1.32 13.87
C CYS A 800 -16.67 1.35 12.61
N MET A 801 -17.89 1.85 12.78
CA MET A 801 -18.88 1.90 11.68
C MET A 801 -18.43 2.75 10.48
N ARG A 802 -17.47 3.67 10.64
CA ARG A 802 -16.89 4.45 9.54
C ARG A 802 -16.05 3.59 8.58
N ARG A 803 -15.34 2.58 9.09
CA ARG A 803 -14.54 1.65 8.28
C ARG A 803 -15.39 0.53 7.66
N LEU A 804 -16.50 0.16 8.31
CA LEU A 804 -17.51 -0.78 7.78
C LEU A 804 -18.44 -0.17 6.72
N LYS A 805 -18.21 1.09 6.27
CA LYS A 805 -19.13 1.81 5.37
C LYS A 805 -19.35 1.14 4.00
N SER A 806 -18.63 0.06 3.65
CA SER A 806 -18.66 -0.54 2.31
C SER A 806 -19.30 -1.93 2.17
N ALA A 807 -19.96 -2.55 3.16
CA ALA A 807 -20.63 -3.83 2.87
C ALA A 807 -22.16 -3.78 2.92
N THR A 808 -22.74 -4.59 2.02
CA THR A 808 -24.07 -5.21 1.97
C THR A 808 -25.27 -4.52 2.65
N ARG A 809 -26.47 -4.73 2.09
CA ARG A 809 -27.75 -4.31 2.69
C ARG A 809 -27.90 -4.68 4.19
N ALA A 810 -27.18 -5.71 4.65
CA ALA A 810 -27.07 -6.14 6.04
C ALA A 810 -26.32 -5.15 6.96
N GLN A 811 -25.17 -4.59 6.54
CA GLN A 811 -24.43 -3.63 7.38
C GLN A 811 -25.07 -2.24 7.39
N ARG A 812 -25.91 -1.90 6.38
CA ARG A 812 -26.76 -0.70 6.44
C ARG A 812 -27.78 -0.76 7.58
N ALA A 813 -28.26 -1.95 7.96
CA ALA A 813 -29.19 -2.11 9.07
C ALA A 813 -28.57 -1.81 10.44
N LEU A 814 -27.25 -1.97 10.57
CA LEU A 814 -26.47 -1.65 11.78
C LEU A 814 -26.19 -0.12 11.93
N ARG A 815 -26.53 0.70 10.93
CA ARG A 815 -26.18 2.14 10.90
C ARG A 815 -26.99 3.04 11.83
N HIS A 816 -28.13 2.59 12.35
CA HIS A 816 -28.97 3.44 13.22
C HIS A 816 -28.42 3.64 14.63
N ALA A 817 -27.32 2.98 14.99
CA ALA A 817 -26.81 2.94 16.36
C ALA A 817 -25.55 3.81 16.61
N GLY A 818 -25.07 4.54 15.58
CA GLY A 818 -23.77 5.21 15.57
C GLY A 818 -23.73 6.68 16.01
N LYS A 819 -24.80 7.26 16.55
CA LYS A 819 -24.79 8.66 16.99
C LYS A 819 -24.36 8.88 18.45
N ASP A 820 -24.36 7.84 19.29
CA ASP A 820 -24.36 8.02 20.77
C ASP A 820 -23.23 7.27 21.54
N GLY A 821 -22.00 7.20 21.02
CA GLY A 821 -20.86 6.63 21.78
C GLY A 821 -20.93 5.11 22.06
N ALA A 822 -21.64 4.37 21.23
CA ALA A 822 -21.98 2.96 21.48
C ALA A 822 -20.93 1.93 21.01
N ARG A 823 -20.96 0.72 21.59
CA ARG A 823 -20.01 -0.38 21.30
C ARG A 823 -20.11 -0.84 19.83
N PRO A 824 -19.01 -0.98 19.07
CA PRO A 824 -19.07 -1.36 17.67
C PRO A 824 -19.49 -2.83 17.49
N PRO A 825 -20.11 -3.21 16.35
CA PRO A 825 -20.47 -4.60 16.10
C PRO A 825 -19.23 -5.50 16.02
N ALA A 826 -19.39 -6.75 16.42
CA ALA A 826 -18.38 -7.82 16.21
C ALA A 826 -18.69 -8.64 14.93
N PRO A 827 -17.73 -9.39 14.36
CA PRO A 827 -17.92 -10.20 13.15
C PRO A 827 -19.10 -11.16 13.24
N LEU A 828 -19.36 -11.72 14.43
CA LEU A 828 -20.49 -12.61 14.70
C LEU A 828 -21.84 -11.94 14.42
N HIS A 829 -21.97 -10.64 14.70
CA HIS A 829 -23.17 -9.85 14.39
C HIS A 829 -23.37 -9.71 12.88
N SER A 830 -22.29 -9.57 12.12
CA SER A 830 -22.34 -9.46 10.66
C SER A 830 -22.72 -10.79 9.99
N ALA A 831 -22.21 -11.92 10.49
CA ALA A 831 -22.63 -13.25 10.07
C ALA A 831 -24.12 -13.49 10.36
N ALA A 832 -24.56 -13.21 11.59
CA ALA A 832 -25.94 -13.36 12.03
C ALA A 832 -26.91 -12.47 11.22
N ALA A 833 -26.58 -11.19 11.02
CA ALA A 833 -27.41 -10.25 10.26
C ALA A 833 -27.51 -10.59 8.76
N SER A 834 -26.50 -11.29 8.21
CA SER A 834 -26.46 -11.71 6.80
C SER A 834 -27.04 -13.12 6.59
N GLY A 835 -27.40 -13.82 7.68
CA GLY A 835 -27.93 -15.19 7.63
C GLY A 835 -26.87 -16.25 7.30
N ALA A 836 -25.59 -15.96 7.47
CA ALA A 836 -24.50 -16.88 7.12
C ALA A 836 -24.24 -17.89 8.25
N ALA A 837 -25.07 -18.96 8.32
CA ALA A 837 -25.00 -19.97 9.38
C ALA A 837 -23.60 -20.62 9.52
N ALA A 838 -22.96 -20.94 8.40
CA ALA A 838 -21.60 -21.51 8.40
C ALA A 838 -20.57 -20.56 9.04
N SER A 839 -20.69 -19.25 8.77
CA SER A 839 -19.84 -18.22 9.41
C SER A 839 -20.13 -18.09 10.91
N VAL A 840 -21.40 -18.16 11.32
CA VAL A 840 -21.78 -18.14 12.75
C VAL A 840 -21.13 -19.32 13.47
N ALA A 841 -21.27 -20.53 12.95
CA ALA A 841 -20.66 -21.73 13.52
C ALA A 841 -19.12 -21.64 13.54
N ALA A 842 -18.50 -21.15 12.47
CA ALA A 842 -17.04 -20.98 12.40
C ALA A 842 -16.52 -19.98 13.44
N LEU A 843 -17.15 -18.82 13.57
CA LEU A 843 -16.75 -17.81 14.55
C LEU A 843 -16.92 -18.30 16.00
N LEU A 844 -18.02 -19.02 16.30
CA LEU A 844 -18.20 -19.65 17.62
C LEU A 844 -17.14 -20.71 17.91
N ARG A 845 -16.77 -21.54 16.92
CA ARG A 845 -15.65 -22.49 17.03
C ARG A 845 -14.33 -21.78 17.32
N LEU A 846 -14.13 -20.59 16.73
CA LEU A 846 -12.98 -19.72 16.96
C LEU A 846 -13.10 -18.86 18.23
N ARG A 847 -14.02 -19.24 19.14
CA ARG A 847 -14.26 -18.63 20.45
C ARG A 847 -14.79 -17.19 20.43
N ALA A 848 -15.48 -16.79 19.36
CA ALA A 848 -16.24 -15.54 19.36
C ALA A 848 -17.35 -15.60 20.43
N SER A 849 -17.54 -14.51 21.16
CA SER A 849 -18.50 -14.44 22.25
C SER A 849 -19.94 -14.37 21.75
N ALA A 850 -20.73 -15.41 22.07
CA ALA A 850 -22.16 -15.47 21.76
C ALA A 850 -22.99 -14.45 22.55
N THR A 851 -22.44 -13.90 23.64
CA THR A 851 -23.07 -12.90 24.53
C THR A 851 -22.58 -11.49 24.25
N ALA A 852 -21.67 -11.30 23.29
CA ALA A 852 -21.25 -9.97 22.87
C ALA A 852 -22.45 -9.16 22.39
N THR A 853 -22.47 -7.89 22.81
CA THR A 853 -23.49 -6.91 22.41
C THR A 853 -22.84 -5.83 21.56
N GLU A 854 -23.57 -5.38 20.54
CA GLU A 854 -23.28 -4.12 19.87
C GLU A 854 -24.03 -2.95 20.52
N ALA A 855 -24.04 -1.81 19.82
CA ALA A 855 -24.78 -0.63 20.19
C ALA A 855 -26.26 -0.93 20.52
N HIS A 856 -26.77 -0.25 21.55
CA HIS A 856 -28.11 -0.51 22.12
C HIS A 856 -28.30 -1.93 22.68
N GLY A 857 -27.25 -2.67 23.03
CA GLY A 857 -27.38 -3.97 23.71
C GLY A 857 -27.82 -5.12 22.81
N VAL A 858 -27.77 -4.95 21.48
CA VAL A 858 -28.18 -5.97 20.53
C VAL A 858 -27.12 -7.07 20.44
N MET A 859 -27.45 -8.29 20.84
CA MET A 859 -26.63 -9.49 20.58
C MET A 859 -26.85 -10.08 19.17
N ALA A 860 -25.89 -10.90 18.73
CA ALA A 860 -26.00 -11.71 17.50
C ALA A 860 -27.28 -12.57 17.43
N LEU A 861 -27.76 -13.10 18.58
CA LEU A 861 -29.01 -13.87 18.65
C LEU A 861 -30.23 -13.07 18.20
N HIS A 862 -30.31 -11.78 18.53
CA HIS A 862 -31.41 -10.91 18.08
C HIS A 862 -31.40 -10.76 16.55
N LEU A 863 -30.21 -10.55 15.98
CA LEU A 863 -30.02 -10.36 14.54
C LEU A 863 -30.33 -11.66 13.77
N ALA A 864 -29.81 -12.80 14.26
CA ALA A 864 -30.11 -14.12 13.71
C ALA A 864 -31.62 -14.42 13.79
N ALA A 865 -32.28 -14.07 14.89
CA ALA A 865 -33.70 -14.33 15.05
C ALA A 865 -34.57 -13.50 14.09
N GLY A 866 -34.14 -12.28 13.75
CA GLY A 866 -34.87 -11.41 12.84
C GLY A 866 -34.58 -11.63 11.35
N ARG A 867 -33.44 -12.25 10.99
CA ARG A 867 -32.97 -12.29 9.59
C ARG A 867 -32.24 -13.57 9.17
N GLY A 868 -31.85 -14.43 10.11
CA GLY A 868 -31.05 -15.62 9.85
C GLY A 868 -31.87 -16.90 9.69
N PRO A 869 -31.27 -17.96 9.11
CA PRO A 869 -31.84 -19.31 9.14
C PRO A 869 -31.85 -19.87 10.56
N ALA A 870 -32.76 -20.81 10.84
CA ALA A 870 -32.92 -21.43 12.15
C ALA A 870 -31.61 -22.06 12.69
N ASP A 871 -30.76 -22.56 11.80
CA ASP A 871 -29.43 -23.09 12.14
C ASP A 871 -28.52 -22.08 12.84
N SER A 872 -28.54 -20.80 12.42
CA SER A 872 -27.77 -19.73 13.07
C SER A 872 -28.23 -19.52 14.52
N VAL A 873 -29.54 -19.57 14.73
CA VAL A 873 -30.15 -19.41 16.06
C VAL A 873 -29.82 -20.63 16.93
N SER A 874 -29.92 -21.84 16.38
CA SER A 874 -29.56 -23.09 17.06
C SER A 874 -28.08 -23.11 17.50
N ALA A 875 -27.17 -22.69 16.62
CA ALA A 875 -25.74 -22.59 16.93
C ALA A 875 -25.47 -21.59 18.07
N LEU A 876 -26.09 -20.41 18.05
CA LEU A 876 -25.93 -19.40 19.10
C LEU A 876 -26.49 -19.87 20.45
N LEU A 877 -27.65 -20.54 20.46
CA LEU A 877 -28.22 -21.12 21.68
C LEU A 877 -27.37 -22.26 22.24
N SER A 878 -26.78 -23.08 21.37
CA SER A 878 -25.85 -24.14 21.77
C SER A 878 -24.55 -23.58 22.35
N ALA A 879 -24.17 -22.36 21.94
CA ALA A 879 -23.09 -21.58 22.53
C ALA A 879 -23.53 -20.73 23.74
N SER A 880 -24.66 -21.08 24.38
CA SER A 880 -25.19 -20.45 25.59
C SER A 880 -25.59 -18.97 25.44
N ALA A 881 -25.98 -18.53 24.24
CA ALA A 881 -26.60 -17.22 24.08
C ALA A 881 -27.94 -17.17 24.87
N PRO A 882 -28.14 -16.19 25.78
CA PRO A 882 -29.31 -16.15 26.64
C PRO A 882 -30.58 -15.79 25.87
N LEU A 883 -31.58 -16.68 25.89
CA LEU A 883 -32.93 -16.41 25.36
C LEU A 883 -33.61 -15.21 26.01
N SER A 884 -33.25 -14.94 27.27
CA SER A 884 -33.85 -13.90 28.09
C SER A 884 -33.23 -12.51 27.89
N ALA A 885 -32.11 -12.41 27.15
CA ALA A 885 -31.45 -11.14 26.94
C ALA A 885 -32.34 -10.14 26.20
N ARG A 886 -32.18 -8.88 26.58
CA ARG A 886 -32.96 -7.76 26.09
C ARG A 886 -32.01 -6.69 25.57
N ASP A 887 -32.35 -6.11 24.43
CA ASP A 887 -31.70 -4.90 23.95
C ASP A 887 -32.12 -3.68 24.78
N ALA A 888 -31.60 -2.50 24.46
CA ALA A 888 -31.93 -1.24 25.13
C ALA A 888 -33.39 -0.80 24.93
N ASN A 889 -34.10 -1.39 23.97
CA ASN A 889 -35.53 -1.22 23.79
C ASN A 889 -36.35 -2.29 24.53
N LEU A 890 -35.71 -3.10 25.38
CA LEU A 890 -36.30 -4.22 26.10
C LEU A 890 -36.82 -5.35 25.17
N GLN A 891 -36.36 -5.40 23.92
CA GLN A 891 -36.74 -6.41 22.93
C GLN A 891 -35.86 -7.66 23.05
N THR A 892 -36.48 -8.83 22.96
CA THR A 892 -35.80 -10.15 22.93
C THR A 892 -35.72 -10.72 21.53
N ALA A 893 -34.97 -11.81 21.33
CA ALA A 893 -34.93 -12.56 20.07
C ALA A 893 -36.34 -12.93 19.54
N LEU A 894 -37.30 -13.19 20.44
CA LEU A 894 -38.69 -13.48 20.10
C LEU A 894 -39.41 -12.28 19.46
N HIS A 895 -39.09 -11.05 19.91
CA HIS A 895 -39.61 -9.83 19.30
C HIS A 895 -39.07 -9.65 17.88
N PHE A 896 -37.77 -9.92 17.67
CA PHE A 896 -37.13 -9.83 16.36
C PHE A 896 -37.69 -10.87 15.38
N ALA A 897 -37.87 -12.12 15.82
CA ALA A 897 -38.48 -13.18 15.01
C ALA A 897 -39.96 -12.90 14.67
N ALA A 898 -40.73 -12.39 15.63
CA ALA A 898 -42.13 -12.01 15.42
C ALA A 898 -42.28 -10.83 14.45
N ARG A 899 -41.40 -9.82 14.56
CA ARG A 899 -41.37 -8.65 13.67
C ARG A 899 -41.02 -9.00 12.23
N SER A 900 -40.24 -10.06 12.02
CA SER A 900 -39.79 -10.51 10.70
C SER A 900 -40.64 -11.65 10.11
N GLY A 901 -41.55 -12.22 10.90
CA GLY A 901 -42.42 -13.32 10.46
C GLY A 901 -41.71 -14.67 10.35
N ASN A 902 -40.56 -14.86 10.99
CA ASN A 902 -39.76 -16.09 10.88
C ASN A 902 -40.34 -17.21 11.77
N VAL A 903 -41.29 -17.98 11.21
CA VAL A 903 -42.04 -19.02 11.93
C VAL A 903 -41.15 -20.15 12.44
N GLU A 904 -40.18 -20.59 11.65
CA GLU A 904 -39.26 -21.68 12.02
C GLU A 904 -38.40 -21.29 13.22
N THR A 905 -37.86 -20.06 13.21
CA THR A 905 -37.12 -19.51 14.34
C THR A 905 -38.00 -19.33 15.57
N LEU A 906 -39.24 -18.86 15.40
CA LEU A 906 -40.20 -18.76 16.51
C LEU A 906 -40.43 -20.13 17.15
N ALA A 907 -40.68 -21.17 16.35
CA ALA A 907 -40.87 -22.53 16.85
C ALA A 907 -39.63 -23.03 17.62
N LEU A 908 -38.42 -22.76 17.12
CA LEU A 908 -37.17 -23.13 17.78
C LEU A 908 -36.98 -22.39 19.12
N LEU A 909 -37.16 -21.07 19.14
CA LEU A 909 -37.04 -20.25 20.36
C LEU A 909 -38.08 -20.66 21.42
N LEU A 910 -39.33 -20.91 21.00
CA LEU A 910 -40.41 -21.34 21.88
C LEU A 910 -40.21 -22.77 22.39
N GLY A 911 -39.71 -23.67 21.55
CA GLY A 911 -39.39 -25.06 21.93
C GLY A 911 -38.21 -25.14 22.91
N ARG A 912 -37.18 -24.31 22.73
CA ARG A 912 -36.08 -24.23 23.71
C ARG A 912 -36.55 -23.64 25.03
N TRP A 913 -37.40 -22.61 24.96
CA TRP A 913 -37.99 -22.01 26.15
C TRP A 913 -38.85 -22.99 26.95
N SER A 914 -39.69 -23.81 26.31
CA SER A 914 -40.52 -24.78 27.02
C SER A 914 -39.68 -25.85 27.73
N ALA A 915 -38.56 -26.26 27.15
CA ALA A 915 -37.58 -27.14 27.78
C ALA A 915 -36.89 -26.48 29.00
N ASP A 916 -36.44 -25.23 28.87
CA ASP A 916 -35.82 -24.48 29.98
C ASP A 916 -36.82 -24.20 31.10
N ALA A 917 -38.08 -23.88 30.77
CA ALA A 917 -39.16 -23.69 31.74
C ALA A 917 -39.50 -24.98 32.49
N ALA A 918 -39.45 -26.14 31.84
CA ALA A 918 -39.61 -27.44 32.49
C ALA A 918 -38.45 -27.77 33.44
N LEU A 919 -37.22 -27.36 33.12
CA LEU A 919 -36.06 -27.45 34.02
C LEU A 919 -36.19 -26.49 35.23
N MET A 920 -36.61 -25.23 34.97
CA MET A 920 -36.77 -24.20 36.00
C MET A 920 -37.95 -24.46 36.95
N ALA A 921 -39.00 -25.15 36.48
CA ALA A 921 -40.13 -25.59 37.30
C ALA A 921 -39.73 -26.56 38.41
N GLN A 922 -38.51 -27.13 38.37
CA GLN A 922 -37.94 -27.97 39.43
C GLN A 922 -37.22 -27.16 40.54
N GLY A 923 -37.10 -25.82 40.42
CA GLY A 923 -36.32 -25.03 41.39
C GLY A 923 -36.65 -23.55 41.60
N ALA A 924 -37.41 -22.85 40.74
CA ALA A 924 -37.70 -21.43 40.95
C ALA A 924 -39.04 -20.95 40.33
N ARG A 925 -39.75 -20.06 41.05
CA ARG A 925 -40.96 -19.36 40.58
C ARG A 925 -40.59 -18.30 39.54
N VAL A 926 -40.82 -18.56 38.26
CA VAL A 926 -40.67 -17.56 37.18
C VAL A 926 -41.99 -16.80 36.99
N TYR A 927 -41.99 -15.49 37.21
CA TYR A 927 -43.14 -14.61 36.95
C TYR A 927 -43.07 -14.04 35.52
N GLY A 928 -44.06 -14.38 34.67
CA GLY A 928 -44.25 -13.81 33.33
C GLY A 928 -43.24 -14.32 32.28
N GLY A 929 -43.73 -15.06 31.28
CA GLY A 929 -42.89 -15.62 30.21
C GLY A 929 -42.50 -14.60 29.12
N PRO A 930 -41.50 -14.91 28.27
CA PRO A 930 -41.02 -14.08 27.16
C PRO A 930 -42.10 -13.65 26.16
N LEU A 931 -43.20 -14.41 26.08
CA LEU A 931 -44.39 -14.11 25.27
C LEU A 931 -45.15 -12.87 25.77
N ASP A 932 -45.10 -12.58 27.07
CA ASP A 932 -45.79 -11.47 27.71
C ASP A 932 -44.84 -10.30 28.07
N TRP A 933 -43.53 -10.48 27.85
CA TRP A 933 -42.56 -9.40 28.02
C TRP A 933 -42.85 -8.28 27.02
N ARG A 934 -42.79 -7.07 27.54
CA ARG A 934 -43.10 -5.85 26.81
C ARG A 934 -41.81 -5.10 26.53
N ASP A 935 -41.68 -4.61 25.30
CA ASP A 935 -40.65 -3.67 24.91
C ASP A 935 -40.92 -2.26 25.48
N ARG A 936 -40.03 -1.30 25.20
CA ARG A 936 -40.14 0.10 25.66
C ARG A 936 -41.41 0.81 25.17
N TRP A 937 -42.07 0.29 24.13
CA TRP A 937 -43.33 0.81 23.62
C TRP A 937 -44.53 0.02 24.15
N HIS A 938 -44.33 -0.79 25.18
CA HIS A 938 -45.31 -1.69 25.78
C HIS A 938 -45.86 -2.76 24.84
N ARG A 939 -45.12 -3.13 23.78
CA ARG A 939 -45.52 -4.14 22.80
C ARG A 939 -44.88 -5.49 23.11
N THR A 940 -45.67 -6.55 23.01
CA THR A 940 -45.20 -7.94 23.08
C THR A 940 -44.88 -8.49 21.68
N PRO A 941 -44.27 -9.69 21.53
CA PRO A 941 -44.05 -10.31 20.23
C PRO A 941 -45.34 -10.45 19.39
N VAL A 942 -46.48 -10.74 20.03
CA VAL A 942 -47.80 -10.82 19.38
C VAL A 942 -48.20 -9.48 18.75
N HIS A 943 -47.90 -8.35 19.42
CA HIS A 943 -48.17 -7.01 18.87
C HIS A 943 -47.32 -6.77 17.62
N TRP A 944 -46.06 -7.22 17.59
CA TRP A 944 -45.18 -7.07 16.43
C TRP A 944 -45.61 -7.95 15.24
N ALA A 945 -46.05 -9.19 15.49
CA ALA A 945 -46.58 -10.06 14.43
C ALA A 945 -47.89 -9.48 13.84
N ALA A 946 -48.81 -8.99 14.68
CA ALA A 946 -50.05 -8.36 14.24
C ALA A 946 -49.81 -7.03 13.49
N LEU A 947 -48.87 -6.21 13.97
CA LEU A 947 -48.50 -4.94 13.35
C LEU A 947 -47.96 -5.07 11.92
N ASN A 948 -47.31 -6.20 11.59
CA ASN A 948 -46.68 -6.43 10.28
C ASN A 948 -47.44 -7.46 9.41
N ASP A 949 -48.64 -7.88 9.81
CA ASP A 949 -49.48 -8.89 9.14
C ASP A 949 -48.80 -10.26 8.93
N HIS A 950 -47.94 -10.66 9.86
CA HIS A 950 -47.26 -11.95 9.80
C HIS A 950 -48.14 -13.05 10.42
N THR A 951 -49.16 -13.49 9.68
CA THR A 951 -50.20 -14.43 10.14
C THR A 951 -49.66 -15.77 10.64
N GLY A 952 -48.63 -16.34 9.98
CA GLY A 952 -48.00 -17.58 10.43
C GLY A 952 -47.24 -17.43 11.76
N ALA A 953 -46.52 -16.31 11.93
CA ALA A 953 -45.85 -15.99 13.19
C ALA A 953 -46.86 -15.69 14.31
N LEU A 954 -47.94 -15.00 13.97
CA LEU A 954 -49.05 -14.71 14.87
C LEU A 954 -49.74 -15.99 15.36
N ALA A 955 -49.98 -16.94 14.47
CA ALA A 955 -50.53 -18.25 14.82
C ALA A 955 -49.62 -19.01 15.79
N ALA A 956 -48.33 -19.15 15.44
CA ALA A 956 -47.35 -19.86 16.28
C ALA A 956 -47.24 -19.26 17.69
N LEU A 957 -47.26 -17.93 17.80
CA LEU A 957 -47.23 -17.23 19.10
C LEU A 957 -48.51 -17.43 19.91
N LEU A 958 -49.68 -17.45 19.27
CA LEU A 958 -50.97 -17.65 19.94
C LEU A 958 -51.15 -19.10 20.40
N GLU A 959 -50.73 -20.08 19.60
CA GLU A 959 -50.72 -21.50 19.97
C GLU A 959 -49.79 -21.77 21.16
N ALA A 960 -48.59 -21.21 21.14
CA ALA A 960 -47.65 -21.32 22.27
C ALA A 960 -48.19 -20.64 23.53
N ARG A 961 -48.92 -19.53 23.39
CA ARG A 961 -49.58 -18.84 24.51
C ARG A 961 -50.75 -19.63 25.08
N ALA A 962 -51.55 -20.29 24.24
CA ALA A 962 -52.64 -21.17 24.66
C ALA A 962 -52.13 -22.41 25.41
N SER A 963 -50.90 -22.85 25.10
CA SER A 963 -50.24 -24.00 25.74
C SER A 963 -49.48 -23.66 27.04
N ALA A 964 -49.30 -22.36 27.35
CA ALA A 964 -48.59 -21.92 28.55
C ALA A 964 -49.52 -21.86 29.77
N VAL A 965 -49.07 -22.38 30.92
CA VAL A 965 -49.79 -22.23 32.21
C VAL A 965 -49.89 -20.72 32.53
N PRO A 966 -51.09 -20.17 32.75
CA PRO A 966 -51.25 -18.73 32.93
C PRO A 966 -50.46 -18.25 34.15
N PRO A 967 -49.68 -17.16 34.04
CA PRO A 967 -49.02 -16.61 35.20
C PRO A 967 -50.06 -16.14 36.21
N ARG A 968 -49.96 -16.58 37.47
CA ARG A 968 -50.64 -15.91 38.59
C ARG A 968 -49.97 -14.55 38.77
N VAL A 969 -50.49 -13.53 38.11
CA VAL A 969 -50.05 -12.14 38.30
C VAL A 969 -50.72 -11.60 39.58
N PRO A 970 -49.98 -11.24 40.64
CA PRO A 970 -50.51 -10.30 41.62
C PRO A 970 -50.55 -8.93 40.96
N ALA A 971 -51.70 -8.25 41.02
CA ALA A 971 -51.86 -6.89 40.50
C ALA A 971 -50.73 -5.99 41.00
N SER A 972 -49.82 -5.58 40.10
CA SER A 972 -48.73 -4.70 40.48
C SER A 972 -49.32 -3.30 40.75
N LYS A 973 -49.02 -2.76 41.93
CA LYS A 973 -49.45 -1.41 42.36
C LYS A 973 -48.77 -0.26 41.59
N HIS A 974 -48.05 -0.54 40.50
CA HIS A 974 -47.26 0.45 39.75
C HIS A 974 -47.97 1.00 38.50
N ALA A 975 -49.21 0.62 38.20
CA ALA A 975 -50.02 1.21 37.14
C ALA A 975 -50.69 2.54 37.56
N LYS A 976 -49.91 3.48 38.11
CA LYS A 976 -50.44 4.80 38.53
C LYS A 976 -49.80 6.01 37.85
N ASN A 977 -48.93 5.84 36.86
CA ASN A 977 -48.36 7.02 36.20
C ASN A 977 -47.91 6.83 34.74
N THR A 978 -48.78 6.28 33.88
CA THR A 978 -48.60 6.40 32.42
C THR A 978 -49.94 6.75 31.75
N THR A 979 -50.01 7.95 31.17
CA THR A 979 -51.15 8.49 30.41
C THR A 979 -51.23 7.95 28.97
N LEU A 980 -50.57 6.83 28.67
CA LEU A 980 -50.55 6.23 27.33
C LEU A 980 -51.61 5.14 27.22
N ARG A 981 -52.64 5.35 26.38
CA ARG A 981 -53.56 4.27 25.94
C ARG A 981 -52.71 3.14 25.34
N HIS A 982 -52.72 1.96 25.96
CA HIS A 982 -52.06 0.78 25.41
C HIS A 982 -52.97 0.12 24.38
N GLU A 983 -52.67 0.28 23.09
CA GLU A 983 -53.40 -0.41 22.01
C GLU A 983 -53.21 -1.93 22.08
N SER A 984 -54.30 -2.68 21.97
CA SER A 984 -54.25 -4.15 21.89
C SER A 984 -53.75 -4.63 20.52
N PRO A 985 -53.24 -5.87 20.38
CA PRO A 985 -52.86 -6.42 19.07
C PRO A 985 -54.00 -6.40 18.05
N LEU A 986 -55.24 -6.57 18.52
CA LEU A 986 -56.46 -6.54 17.72
C LEU A 986 -56.73 -5.12 17.21
N GLU A 987 -56.65 -4.11 18.06
CA GLU A 987 -56.82 -2.70 17.68
C GLU A 987 -55.73 -2.27 16.68
N ILE A 988 -54.48 -2.73 16.88
CA ILE A 988 -53.38 -2.47 15.94
C ILE A 988 -53.68 -3.08 14.57
N ALA A 989 -54.12 -4.34 14.52
CA ALA A 989 -54.45 -5.04 13.28
C ALA A 989 -55.66 -4.41 12.57
N GLN A 990 -56.69 -4.02 13.32
CA GLN A 990 -57.88 -3.33 12.80
C GLN A 990 -57.52 -1.96 12.22
N ARG A 991 -56.75 -1.14 12.94
CA ARG A 991 -56.30 0.18 12.46
C ARG A 991 -55.45 0.07 11.19
N ARG A 992 -54.65 -0.98 11.07
CA ARG A 992 -53.80 -1.23 9.89
C ARG A 992 -54.54 -1.93 8.74
N GLY A 993 -55.77 -2.39 8.95
CA GLY A 993 -56.56 -3.10 7.93
C GLY A 993 -56.16 -4.55 7.67
N HIS A 994 -55.43 -5.17 8.60
CA HIS A 994 -54.87 -6.53 8.48
C HIS A 994 -55.95 -7.59 8.76
N ARG A 995 -56.84 -7.86 7.79
CA ARG A 995 -58.02 -8.73 7.96
C ARG A 995 -57.69 -10.13 8.48
N ALA A 996 -56.66 -10.76 7.94
CA ALA A 996 -56.28 -12.12 8.33
C ALA A 996 -55.75 -12.17 9.78
N ALA A 997 -54.95 -11.19 10.21
CA ALA A 997 -54.51 -11.06 11.59
C ALA A 997 -55.68 -10.79 12.56
N VAL A 998 -56.66 -9.97 12.16
CA VAL A 998 -57.89 -9.71 12.93
C VAL A 998 -58.69 -10.99 13.14
N GLU A 999 -58.96 -11.75 12.08
CA GLU A 999 -59.66 -13.04 12.20
C GLU A 999 -58.93 -14.01 13.12
N LEU A 1000 -57.61 -14.10 13.00
CA LEU A 1000 -56.79 -15.04 13.77
C LEU A 1000 -56.77 -14.68 15.26
N LEU A 1001 -56.68 -13.39 15.59
CA LEU A 1001 -56.77 -12.88 16.97
C LEU A 1001 -58.16 -13.11 17.59
N LEU A 1002 -59.24 -12.88 16.83
CA LEU A 1002 -60.61 -13.13 17.28
C LEU A 1002 -60.85 -14.63 17.55
N ARG A 1003 -60.34 -15.52 16.67
CA ARG A 1003 -60.43 -16.98 16.86
C ARG A 1003 -59.72 -17.48 18.12
N HIS A 1004 -58.69 -16.77 18.58
CA HIS A 1004 -57.95 -17.08 19.81
C HIS A 1004 -58.41 -16.25 21.03
N GLY A 1005 -59.63 -15.67 20.96
CA GLY A 1005 -60.28 -15.05 22.12
C GLY A 1005 -59.83 -13.63 22.46
N ALA A 1006 -59.21 -12.89 21.53
CA ALA A 1006 -58.90 -11.47 21.75
C ALA A 1006 -60.19 -10.63 21.74
N THR A 1007 -60.47 -9.91 22.84
CA THR A 1007 -61.60 -8.97 22.94
C THR A 1007 -61.14 -7.54 22.65
N PRO A 1008 -61.93 -6.71 21.94
CA PRO A 1008 -61.69 -5.27 21.87
C PRO A 1008 -61.75 -4.68 23.28
N THR A 1009 -60.73 -3.95 23.69
CA THR A 1009 -60.78 -3.17 24.93
C THR A 1009 -61.74 -2.00 24.72
N GLU A 1010 -62.76 -1.87 25.58
CA GLU A 1010 -63.76 -0.80 25.49
C GLU A 1010 -63.08 0.58 25.40
N ALA A 1011 -63.37 1.31 24.33
CA ALA A 1011 -62.87 2.65 24.12
C ALA A 1011 -63.43 3.59 25.19
N CYS A 1012 -62.60 4.06 26.13
CA CYS A 1012 -62.94 5.23 26.96
C CYS A 1012 -63.12 6.47 26.07
N ALA A 1013 -64.36 6.81 25.71
CA ALA A 1013 -64.71 8.10 25.11
C ALA A 1013 -64.39 9.25 26.10
N PRO A 1014 -64.00 10.45 25.61
CA PRO A 1014 -63.74 11.59 26.48
C PRO A 1014 -65.05 12.31 26.83
N GLY A 1015 -65.18 12.76 28.08
CA GLY A 1015 -66.12 13.80 28.48
C GLY A 1015 -67.53 13.31 28.85
N GLY A 1016 -68.00 13.71 30.04
CA GLY A 1016 -69.29 13.32 30.57
C GLY A 1016 -70.49 13.94 29.85
N ALA A 1017 -71.54 13.14 29.73
CA ALA A 1017 -72.94 13.53 29.88
C ALA A 1017 -73.80 12.25 29.90
N THR A 1018 -74.58 12.05 30.97
CA THR A 1018 -75.76 11.17 30.97
C THR A 1018 -76.76 11.68 29.92
N PRO A 1019 -77.51 10.81 29.20
CA PRO A 1019 -78.71 10.19 29.82
C PRO A 1019 -79.16 8.80 29.28
N THR A 1020 -79.89 8.10 30.17
CA THR A 1020 -81.07 7.22 29.97
C THR A 1020 -81.15 6.14 28.87
N ALA A 1021 -81.33 4.91 29.36
CA ALA A 1021 -82.24 3.85 28.92
C ALA A 1021 -82.90 3.92 27.52
N SER A 1022 -82.65 2.90 26.69
CA SER A 1022 -83.70 2.07 26.07
C SER A 1022 -83.10 0.78 25.49
N ALA A 1023 -83.94 -0.26 25.45
CA ALA A 1023 -83.63 -1.63 25.09
C ALA A 1023 -83.85 -1.93 23.59
N SER A 1024 -83.40 -3.12 23.16
CA SER A 1024 -83.55 -3.78 21.84
C SER A 1024 -82.63 -3.22 20.74
N SER A 1025 -82.00 -4.00 19.88
CA SER A 1025 -82.34 -5.31 19.32
C SER A 1025 -81.07 -6.02 18.81
N VAL A 1026 -81.16 -7.35 18.73
CA VAL A 1026 -80.21 -8.29 18.11
C VAL A 1026 -80.53 -8.41 16.62
N ALA A 1027 -79.51 -8.31 15.76
CA ALA A 1027 -79.34 -9.09 14.51
C ALA A 1027 -77.90 -8.94 14.01
#